data_AF-A0A3N5FD51-F1
#
_entry.id   AF-A0A3N5FD51-F1
#
_cell.length_a   1.000
_cell.length_b   1.000
_cell.length_c   1.000
_cell.angle_alpha   90.00
_cell.angle_beta   90.00
_cell.angle_gamma   90.00
#
_symmetry.space_group_name_H-M   'P 1'
#
loop_
_entity.id
_entity.type
_entity.pdbx_description
1 polymer ?
#
loop_
_entity_poly.entity_id
_entity_poly.type
_entity_poly.pdbx_seq_one_letter_code
_entity_poly.pdbx_strand_id
1 'polypeptide(L)'
;MGRAYFYCVQCSQRISDADLDTGKAFRVGDRILCLDCTPESARIQTSKRVAAVSRPKNPPPPVPAASPPDRKKLLLFGVLLVVLAVLLSLAFRDTSPTPPPRDSTLGPAPVPPSPPPNPPSPVESKEAASKADLEKARAFAKAHPEDLAGQQREFAEVVWKWGDTTAAREAAREAAAVKATILEKVGAWMAEMDAQIKGLVDAKQYAAAEKKVQELKAARDLPEWKLAAEKRASELHVLGTRHAEAEAGRNPPPVVAKVVSEGVTAYQARFEAAAARAAARDFAGAIAELESAAASIKDADLKAEMDDDAALLKNAAAVMKESMDWLRKRPRGAVLTVLYRDGAGGVKRASGMILQIDAERVEIRSFKETVFVEWSDVTPATLAEIAQRGKVDPRTLAALCLLEGEVEAAKAYPAQLSPKWWTWAEGARAKLPKAEPAEQRARELYASAEKAFRSMATRAAAAEQYRMLRTDHASTALVKSYAERIGRRSEAGREYYFAPADFDATGSFRRTKSGRIESERDSDVKETLLNSAEIEFAMFPGQVYRCWLQVGACCEETFAFYYQGTDLTDYDSKKRQKVSCEPGTTLAVGVKHSIRNLKKTHDEHRPKGAKVNPKTAARWEWVEIVLPKYAAPGAKKLRFCTNQAGFSIGGAVVSASRKAPPAEAELKDLEPARPFDEPPVPMVDPELIAWWSFDEESG
;
A
#
# COMPACT_ATOMS: atom_id res chain seq x y z
N MET A 1 2.48 2.13 30.20
CA MET A 1 2.25 3.10 29.10
C MET A 1 3.22 2.80 27.98
N GLY A 2 2.72 2.28 26.85
CA GLY A 2 3.54 1.97 25.68
C GLY A 2 4.15 3.23 25.07
N ARG A 3 5.32 3.11 24.43
CA ARG A 3 5.95 4.21 23.67
C ARG A 3 5.41 4.17 22.24
N ALA A 4 4.94 5.31 21.72
CA ALA A 4 4.53 5.35 20.32
C ALA A 4 5.76 5.30 19.41
N TYR A 5 5.59 4.61 18.28
CA TYR A 5 6.57 4.59 17.20
C TYR A 5 5.91 5.12 15.93
N PHE A 6 6.59 6.02 15.25
CA PHE A 6 6.27 6.59 13.97
C PHE A 6 7.34 6.18 12.95
N TYR A 7 7.12 6.51 11.69
CA TYR A 7 8.11 6.35 10.63
C TYR A 7 8.30 7.67 9.91
N CYS A 8 9.56 8.01 9.62
CA CYS A 8 9.89 9.16 8.79
C CYS A 8 9.21 9.02 7.42
N VAL A 9 8.37 9.97 7.02
CA VAL A 9 7.63 9.89 5.74
C VAL A 9 8.56 9.83 4.53
N GLN A 10 9.79 10.33 4.65
CA GLN A 10 10.73 10.43 3.54
C GLN A 10 11.64 9.19 3.42
N CYS A 11 12.19 8.70 4.52
CA CYS A 11 13.18 7.60 4.53
C CYS A 11 12.70 6.33 5.23
N SER A 12 11.48 6.31 5.76
CA SER A 12 10.89 5.20 6.52
C SER A 12 11.69 4.78 7.77
N GLN A 13 12.61 5.62 8.26
CA GLN A 13 13.31 5.38 9.51
C GLN A 13 12.32 5.38 10.67
N ARG A 14 12.39 4.37 11.54
CA ARG A 14 11.58 4.29 12.77
C ARG A 14 11.96 5.44 13.71
N ILE A 15 10.96 6.17 14.18
CA ILE A 15 11.05 7.33 15.05
C ILE A 15 10.23 7.02 16.29
N SER A 16 10.79 7.13 17.48
CA SER A 16 10.05 6.99 18.74
C SER A 16 9.56 8.35 19.25
N ASP A 17 8.62 8.36 20.21
CA ASP A 17 8.29 9.59 20.96
C ASP A 17 9.53 10.27 21.54
N ALA A 18 10.51 9.48 22.02
CA ALA A 18 11.76 10.02 22.55
C ALA A 18 12.60 10.73 21.48
N ASP A 19 12.49 10.34 20.20
CA ASP A 19 13.19 11.01 19.11
C ASP A 19 12.53 12.35 18.75
N LEU A 20 11.21 12.48 18.91
CA LEU A 20 10.52 13.77 18.82
C LEU A 20 10.90 14.67 19.99
N ASP A 21 10.91 14.14 21.23
CA ASP A 21 11.27 14.89 22.43
C ASP A 21 12.74 15.35 22.45
N THR A 22 13.65 14.55 21.89
CA THR A 22 15.09 14.86 21.83
C THR A 22 15.49 15.68 20.59
N GLY A 23 14.54 16.01 19.71
CA GLY A 23 14.83 16.77 18.48
C GLY A 23 15.58 15.98 17.41
N LYS A 24 15.58 14.64 17.50
CA LYS A 24 16.05 13.74 16.44
C LYS A 24 15.01 13.53 15.34
N ALA A 25 13.78 13.96 15.58
CA ALA A 25 12.70 14.00 14.62
C ALA A 25 11.81 15.23 14.84
N PHE A 26 11.10 15.63 13.80
CA PHE A 26 10.28 16.84 13.77
C PHE A 26 8.90 16.55 13.18
N ARG A 27 7.87 17.20 13.73
CA ARG A 27 6.55 17.30 13.11
C ARG A 27 6.51 18.52 12.20
N VAL A 28 6.32 18.32 10.91
CA VAL A 28 6.21 19.37 9.89
C VAL A 28 4.84 19.23 9.22
N GLY A 29 3.87 20.01 9.70
CA GLY A 29 2.44 19.76 9.41
C GLY A 29 2.02 18.40 9.96
N ASP A 30 1.37 17.59 9.11
CA ASP A 30 0.91 16.24 9.47
C ASP A 30 1.97 15.14 9.23
N ARG A 31 3.21 15.53 8.91
CA ARG A 31 4.30 14.59 8.60
C ARG A 31 5.32 14.54 9.71
N ILE A 32 5.78 13.34 10.04
CA ILE A 32 6.92 13.12 10.92
C ILE A 32 8.16 12.85 10.05
N LEU A 33 9.21 13.65 10.26
CA LEU A 33 10.47 13.55 9.53
C LEU A 33 11.61 13.33 10.53
N CYS A 34 12.58 12.47 10.23
CA CYS A 34 13.80 12.39 11.02
C CYS A 34 14.63 13.66 10.81
N LEU A 35 15.62 13.89 11.67
CA LEU A 35 16.52 15.04 11.60
C LEU A 35 17.08 15.24 10.18
N ASP A 36 17.57 14.17 9.55
CA ASP A 36 18.20 14.24 8.22
C ASP A 36 17.22 14.59 7.10
N CYS A 37 15.95 14.18 7.23
CA CYS A 37 14.91 14.48 6.24
C CYS A 37 14.16 15.79 6.51
N THR A 38 14.35 16.39 7.68
CA THR A 38 13.67 17.64 8.04
C THR A 38 14.39 18.83 7.42
N PRO A 39 13.72 19.65 6.60
CA PRO A 39 14.34 20.85 6.02
C PRO A 39 14.77 21.82 7.12
N GLU A 40 15.91 22.48 6.91
CA GLU A 40 16.55 23.33 7.93
C GLU A 40 15.63 24.44 8.46
N SER A 41 14.75 24.98 7.60
CA SER A 41 13.73 25.95 7.97
C SER A 41 12.71 25.44 9.01
N ALA A 42 12.38 24.14 9.00
CA ALA A 42 11.43 23.53 9.92
C ALA A 42 12.06 23.14 11.26
N ARG A 43 13.39 23.02 11.33
CA ARG A 43 14.12 22.71 12.58
C ARG A 43 14.06 23.85 13.59
N ILE A 44 13.85 25.09 13.11
CA ILE A 44 13.89 26.31 13.94
C ILE A 44 12.53 26.59 14.61
N GLN A 45 11.41 26.23 13.96
CA GLN A 45 10.06 26.60 14.42
C GLN A 45 9.52 25.79 15.61
N THR A 46 10.03 24.58 15.87
CA THR A 46 9.47 23.65 16.88
C THR A 46 10.16 23.73 18.24
N SER A 47 11.19 24.56 18.40
CA SER A 47 11.94 24.70 19.67
C SER A 47 11.23 25.54 20.75
N LYS A 48 10.04 26.09 20.49
CA LYS A 48 9.18 26.63 21.56
C LYS A 48 8.60 25.47 22.37
N ARG A 49 9.35 25.06 23.39
CA ARG A 49 8.89 24.22 24.51
C ARG A 49 7.48 24.65 24.91
N VAL A 50 6.49 23.81 24.64
CA VAL A 50 5.15 23.93 25.23
C VAL A 50 5.32 23.83 26.75
N ALA A 51 4.83 24.83 27.48
CA ALA A 51 4.95 24.87 28.93
C ALA A 51 4.24 23.65 29.54
N ALA A 52 5.01 22.81 30.24
CA ALA A 52 4.48 21.66 30.95
C ALA A 52 3.52 22.13 32.06
N VAL A 53 2.30 21.59 32.05
CA VAL A 53 1.32 21.72 33.14
C VAL A 53 1.96 21.19 34.43
N SER A 54 1.96 22.02 35.46
CA SER A 54 2.66 21.85 36.73
C SER A 54 2.14 20.66 37.54
N ARG A 55 3.01 19.67 37.77
CA ARG A 55 2.85 18.58 38.74
C ARG A 55 3.42 19.02 40.12
N PRO A 56 2.80 18.65 41.27
CA PRO A 56 3.29 19.05 42.58
C PRO A 56 4.69 18.50 42.88
N LYS A 57 5.51 19.34 43.53
CA LYS A 57 6.96 19.22 43.70
C LYS A 57 7.30 18.45 44.98
N ASN A 58 8.01 17.32 44.86
CA ASN A 58 8.73 16.71 45.99
C ASN A 58 10.12 17.37 46.17
N PRO A 59 10.67 17.40 47.41
CA PRO A 59 11.88 18.14 47.73
C PRO A 59 13.15 17.49 47.14
N PRO A 60 14.19 18.28 46.82
CA PRO A 60 15.39 17.80 46.13
C PRO A 60 16.41 17.16 47.10
N PRO A 61 17.08 16.07 46.69
CA PRO A 61 18.29 15.58 47.35
C PRO A 61 19.53 16.45 47.02
N PRO A 62 20.59 16.40 47.85
CA PRO A 62 21.71 17.33 47.81
C PRO A 62 22.70 17.10 46.67
N VAL A 63 23.30 18.20 46.23
CA VAL A 63 24.30 18.34 45.16
C VAL A 63 25.71 17.97 45.66
N PRO A 64 26.52 17.30 44.83
CA PRO A 64 27.96 17.54 44.77
C PRO A 64 28.35 18.00 43.35
N ALA A 65 28.87 19.22 43.18
CA ALA A 65 30.26 19.67 43.34
C ALA A 65 31.12 19.47 42.07
N ALA A 66 31.27 20.60 41.36
CA ALA A 66 32.34 21.09 40.48
C ALA A 66 33.31 20.14 39.75
N SER A 67 33.36 20.34 38.43
CA SER A 67 34.46 19.99 37.51
C SER A 67 35.76 20.75 37.82
N PRO A 68 36.92 20.26 37.33
CA PRO A 68 37.74 21.10 36.44
C PRO A 68 38.50 20.25 35.37
N PRO A 69 39.48 20.78 34.60
CA PRO A 69 39.25 21.44 33.32
C PRO A 69 39.99 20.80 32.12
N ASP A 70 39.57 21.27 30.95
CA ASP A 70 40.22 21.36 29.63
C ASP A 70 41.71 20.93 29.49
N ARG A 71 42.01 20.10 28.46
CA ARG A 71 43.18 20.31 27.58
C ARG A 71 43.17 19.45 26.31
N LYS A 72 43.41 20.16 25.21
CA LYS A 72 43.69 19.72 23.84
C LYS A 72 44.90 18.77 23.73
N LYS A 73 44.86 17.95 22.67
CA LYS A 73 45.91 17.10 22.04
C LYS A 73 46.09 15.70 22.63
N LEU A 74 45.67 14.66 21.90
CA LEU A 74 46.56 13.54 21.48
C LEU A 74 45.88 12.62 20.46
N LEU A 75 46.17 12.86 19.18
CA LEU A 75 45.91 11.95 18.07
C LEU A 75 47.10 10.98 17.99
N LEU A 76 47.11 9.89 18.78
CA LEU A 76 48.07 8.76 18.63
C LEU A 76 47.84 7.55 19.59
N PHE A 77 46.66 7.36 20.20
CA PHE A 77 46.41 6.27 21.18
C PHE A 77 45.37 5.21 20.78
N GLY A 78 44.96 5.15 19.50
CA GLY A 78 43.89 4.24 19.05
C GLY A 78 44.25 2.75 18.97
N VAL A 79 45.53 2.41 18.73
CA VAL A 79 45.93 1.01 18.47
C VAL A 79 46.41 0.29 19.73
N LEU A 80 46.99 1.01 20.71
CA LEU A 80 47.48 0.40 21.96
C LEU A 80 46.33 0.03 22.93
N LEU A 81 45.23 0.80 22.92
CA LEU A 81 44.08 0.55 23.79
C LEU A 81 43.27 -0.69 23.40
N VAL A 82 43.21 -1.02 22.11
CA VAL A 82 42.54 -2.25 21.63
C VAL A 82 43.36 -3.49 21.99
N VAL A 83 44.70 -3.43 21.89
CA VAL A 83 45.57 -4.53 22.31
C VAL A 83 45.55 -4.72 23.83
N LEU A 84 45.51 -3.63 24.61
CA LEU A 84 45.41 -3.71 26.06
C LEU A 84 44.04 -4.25 26.52
N ALA A 85 42.93 -3.90 25.84
CA ALA A 85 41.60 -4.43 26.14
C ALA A 85 41.45 -5.92 25.76
N VAL A 86 42.11 -6.37 24.68
CA VAL A 86 42.14 -7.78 24.31
C VAL A 86 43.03 -8.59 25.26
N LEU A 87 44.17 -8.06 25.71
CA LEU A 87 45.02 -8.72 26.71
C LEU A 87 44.38 -8.75 28.11
N LEU A 88 43.64 -7.70 28.50
CA LEU A 88 42.86 -7.69 29.75
C LEU A 88 41.68 -8.65 29.69
N SER A 89 41.00 -8.80 28.55
CA SER A 89 39.89 -9.77 28.43
C SER A 89 40.35 -11.23 28.40
N LEU A 90 41.60 -11.49 28.01
CA LEU A 90 42.21 -12.82 28.07
C LEU A 90 42.83 -13.15 29.44
N ALA A 91 43.21 -12.15 30.23
CA ALA A 91 43.76 -12.35 31.59
C ALA A 91 42.69 -12.57 32.69
N PHE A 92 41.42 -12.28 32.43
CA PHE A 92 40.31 -12.44 33.39
C PHE A 92 39.35 -13.60 33.06
N ARG A 93 39.78 -14.55 32.23
CA ARG A 93 39.10 -15.85 32.04
C ARG A 93 39.80 -16.92 32.86
N ASP A 94 39.53 -16.93 34.16
CA ASP A 94 39.38 -18.14 34.99
C ASP A 94 39.26 -17.75 36.47
N THR A 95 38.55 -18.59 37.23
CA THR A 95 38.23 -18.53 38.67
C THR A 95 36.92 -17.82 39.06
N SER A 96 35.79 -18.49 38.82
CA SER A 96 34.60 -18.32 39.68
C SER A 96 34.72 -19.27 40.87
N PRO A 97 34.82 -18.76 42.12
CA PRO A 97 34.86 -19.60 43.32
C PRO A 97 33.48 -20.13 43.68
N THR A 98 33.45 -21.41 44.03
CA THR A 98 32.30 -22.15 44.55
C THR A 98 31.78 -21.50 45.85
N PRO A 99 30.47 -21.22 45.98
CA PRO A 99 29.94 -20.71 47.24
C PRO A 99 29.86 -21.81 48.32
N PRO A 100 30.13 -21.49 49.59
CA PRO A 100 30.03 -22.45 50.69
C PRO A 100 28.56 -22.77 51.04
N PRO A 101 28.31 -23.92 51.69
CA PRO A 101 26.96 -24.31 52.13
C PRO A 101 26.48 -23.36 53.23
N ARG A 102 25.25 -22.83 53.08
CA ARG A 102 24.57 -22.10 54.15
C ARG A 102 23.80 -23.07 55.03
N ASP A 103 24.13 -23.05 56.31
CA ASP A 103 23.38 -23.65 57.39
C ASP A 103 21.93 -23.16 57.40
N SER A 104 21.02 -24.13 57.40
CA SER A 104 19.59 -23.92 57.62
C SER A 104 19.32 -23.88 59.13
N THR A 105 19.02 -22.72 59.71
CA THR A 105 18.24 -22.62 60.96
C THR A 105 17.88 -21.17 61.25
N LEU A 106 16.82 -20.65 60.63
CA LEU A 106 16.02 -19.54 61.19
C LEU A 106 14.59 -19.65 60.61
N GLY A 107 13.61 -19.75 61.51
CA GLY A 107 12.20 -19.93 61.17
C GLY A 107 11.57 -18.71 60.49
N PRO A 108 10.44 -18.90 59.77
CA PRO A 108 9.80 -17.83 59.02
C PRO A 108 9.15 -16.80 59.95
N ALA A 109 9.49 -15.53 59.74
CA ALA A 109 8.74 -14.40 60.29
C ALA A 109 7.36 -14.30 59.62
N PRO A 110 6.29 -13.95 60.36
CA PRO A 110 4.94 -13.84 59.82
C PRO A 110 4.84 -12.68 58.81
N VAL A 111 4.35 -13.00 57.62
CA VAL A 111 4.06 -12.06 56.54
C VAL A 111 2.82 -11.22 56.91
N PRO A 112 2.87 -9.88 56.83
CA PRO A 112 1.68 -9.06 57.05
C PRO A 112 0.61 -9.35 56.00
N PRO A 113 -0.68 -9.37 56.37
CA PRO A 113 -1.77 -9.71 55.45
C PRO A 113 -1.86 -8.71 54.31
N SER A 114 -1.92 -9.23 53.08
CA SER A 114 -2.13 -8.45 51.86
C SER A 114 -3.43 -7.64 51.95
N PRO A 115 -3.45 -6.37 51.50
CA PRO A 115 -4.68 -5.59 51.43
C PRO A 115 -5.70 -6.29 50.53
N PRO A 116 -7.01 -6.25 50.87
CA PRO A 116 -8.04 -6.90 50.08
C PRO A 116 -8.05 -6.36 48.65
N PRO A 117 -8.26 -7.22 47.64
CA PRO A 117 -8.34 -6.79 46.25
C PRO A 117 -9.45 -5.75 46.09
N ASN A 118 -9.14 -4.63 45.44
CA ASN A 118 -10.15 -3.66 45.04
C ASN A 118 -11.24 -4.40 44.24
N PRO A 119 -12.54 -4.19 44.55
CA PRO A 119 -13.60 -4.79 43.76
C PRO A 119 -13.45 -4.36 42.30
N PRO A 120 -13.61 -5.27 41.32
CA PRO A 120 -13.49 -4.92 39.92
C PRO A 120 -14.54 -3.85 39.59
N SER A 121 -14.10 -2.69 39.11
CA SER A 121 -15.00 -1.69 38.53
C SER A 121 -15.84 -2.40 37.47
N PRO A 122 -17.18 -2.22 37.47
CA PRO A 122 -18.02 -2.83 36.46
C PRO A 122 -17.51 -2.41 35.09
N VAL A 123 -17.10 -3.39 34.28
CA VAL A 123 -16.66 -3.15 32.90
C VAL A 123 -17.89 -2.71 32.13
N GLU A 124 -18.08 -1.41 31.97
CA GLU A 124 -19.10 -0.87 31.08
C GLU A 124 -18.84 -1.44 29.69
N SER A 125 -19.87 -2.03 29.08
CA SER A 125 -19.73 -2.63 27.76
C SER A 125 -19.32 -1.55 26.75
N LYS A 126 -18.44 -1.91 25.80
CA LYS A 126 -18.01 -1.03 24.68
C LYS A 126 -19.20 -0.32 24.00
N GLU A 127 -20.36 -0.98 23.97
CA GLU A 127 -21.60 -0.47 23.37
C GLU A 127 -22.30 0.61 24.23
N ALA A 128 -22.20 0.55 25.56
CA ALA A 128 -22.75 1.58 26.44
C ALA A 128 -21.91 2.86 26.36
N ALA A 129 -20.58 2.72 26.37
CA ALA A 129 -19.66 3.85 26.24
C ALA A 129 -19.77 4.55 24.87
N SER A 130 -19.94 3.79 23.78
CA SER A 130 -20.10 4.37 22.44
C SER A 130 -21.41 5.17 22.30
N LYS A 131 -22.51 4.70 22.91
CA LYS A 131 -23.77 5.45 22.95
C LYS A 131 -23.66 6.73 23.76
N ALA A 132 -22.98 6.70 24.91
CA ALA A 132 -22.78 7.89 25.73
C ALA A 132 -22.01 8.99 24.99
N ASP A 133 -20.99 8.63 24.21
CA ASP A 133 -20.25 9.61 23.40
C ASP A 133 -21.05 10.12 22.19
N LEU A 134 -21.88 9.29 21.55
CA LEU A 134 -22.82 9.74 20.51
C LEU A 134 -23.82 10.77 21.07
N GLU A 135 -24.38 10.52 22.26
CA GLU A 135 -25.28 11.48 22.91
C GLU A 135 -24.59 12.80 23.27
N LYS A 136 -23.29 12.78 23.63
CA LYS A 136 -22.51 14.01 23.81
C LYS A 136 -22.35 14.79 22.51
N ALA A 137 -22.03 14.11 21.41
CA ALA A 137 -21.93 14.77 20.09
C ALA A 137 -23.27 15.38 19.66
N ARG A 138 -24.40 14.68 19.89
CA ARG A 138 -25.75 15.22 19.68
C ARG A 138 -26.05 16.43 20.56
N ALA A 139 -25.67 16.37 21.85
CA ALA A 139 -25.83 17.49 22.77
C ALA A 139 -25.02 18.72 22.33
N PHE A 140 -23.78 18.51 21.87
CA PHE A 140 -22.95 19.57 21.30
C PHE A 140 -23.63 20.19 20.06
N ALA A 141 -24.12 19.37 19.13
CA ALA A 141 -24.79 19.87 17.94
C ALA A 141 -26.06 20.68 18.23
N LYS A 142 -26.80 20.29 19.27
CA LYS A 142 -27.95 21.05 19.74
C LYS A 142 -27.56 22.38 20.42
N ALA A 143 -26.44 22.39 21.15
CA ALA A 143 -25.95 23.57 21.86
C ALA A 143 -25.29 24.60 20.92
N HIS A 144 -24.72 24.14 19.80
CA HIS A 144 -23.94 24.96 18.87
C HIS A 144 -24.46 24.83 17.43
N PRO A 145 -25.72 25.20 17.13
CA PRO A 145 -26.32 25.02 15.80
C PRO A 145 -25.59 25.77 14.67
N GLU A 146 -24.86 26.85 15.00
CA GLU A 146 -24.06 27.64 14.07
C GLU A 146 -22.67 27.04 13.78
N ASP A 147 -22.10 26.26 14.70
CA ASP A 147 -20.75 25.68 14.58
C ASP A 147 -20.79 24.32 13.88
N LEU A 148 -21.11 24.35 12.58
CA LEU A 148 -21.18 23.14 11.77
C LEU A 148 -19.83 22.40 11.68
N ALA A 149 -18.72 23.12 11.74
CA ALA A 149 -17.38 22.52 11.72
C ALA A 149 -17.06 21.79 13.03
N GLY A 150 -17.45 22.36 14.18
CA GLY A 150 -17.41 21.69 15.47
C GLY A 150 -18.29 20.45 15.49
N GLN A 151 -19.54 20.55 15.02
CA GLN A 151 -20.47 19.41 14.93
C GLN A 151 -19.90 18.25 14.13
N GLN A 152 -19.37 18.53 12.92
CA GLN A 152 -18.79 17.51 12.07
C GLN A 152 -17.62 16.81 12.76
N ARG A 153 -16.81 17.55 13.52
CA ARG A 153 -15.66 17.03 14.28
C ARG A 153 -16.10 16.11 15.40
N GLU A 154 -17.07 16.51 16.20
CA GLU A 154 -17.60 15.70 17.32
C GLU A 154 -18.17 14.36 16.82
N PHE A 155 -18.96 14.38 15.74
CA PHE A 155 -19.46 13.13 15.16
C PHE A 155 -18.33 12.28 14.54
N ALA A 156 -17.37 12.90 13.85
CA ALA A 156 -16.23 12.17 13.30
C ALA A 156 -15.36 11.51 14.39
N GLU A 157 -15.21 12.16 15.54
CA GLU A 157 -14.51 11.59 16.69
C GLU A 157 -15.22 10.33 17.22
N VAL A 158 -16.56 10.33 17.29
CA VAL A 158 -17.34 9.14 17.68
C VAL A 158 -17.16 8.00 16.67
N VAL A 159 -17.17 8.29 15.36
CA VAL A 159 -16.92 7.29 14.31
C VAL A 159 -15.54 6.67 14.47
N TRP A 160 -14.53 7.50 14.67
CA TRP A 160 -13.14 7.07 14.79
C TRP A 160 -12.90 6.25 16.06
N LYS A 161 -13.40 6.73 17.21
CA LYS A 161 -13.18 6.11 18.52
C LYS A 161 -13.88 4.76 18.66
N TRP A 162 -15.07 4.61 18.06
CA TRP A 162 -15.95 3.47 18.30
C TRP A 162 -16.21 2.60 17.06
N GLY A 163 -15.19 2.43 16.21
CA GLY A 163 -15.22 1.53 15.04
C GLY A 163 -15.98 0.21 15.31
N ASP A 164 -16.80 -0.17 14.34
CA ASP A 164 -17.69 -1.36 14.30
C ASP A 164 -18.98 -1.33 15.17
N THR A 165 -19.15 -0.35 16.05
CA THR A 165 -20.35 -0.23 16.90
C THR A 165 -21.57 0.31 16.16
N THR A 166 -22.77 0.19 16.76
CA THR A 166 -23.98 0.81 16.19
C THR A 166 -23.93 2.34 16.29
N ALA A 167 -23.40 2.87 17.39
CA ALA A 167 -23.24 4.30 17.63
C ALA A 167 -22.32 4.96 16.59
N ALA A 168 -21.22 4.30 16.20
CA ALA A 168 -20.35 4.81 15.13
C ALA A 168 -21.08 4.92 13.78
N ARG A 169 -21.96 3.96 13.45
CA ARG A 169 -22.75 4.03 12.20
C ARG A 169 -23.79 5.16 12.23
N GLU A 170 -24.38 5.42 13.40
CA GLU A 170 -25.27 6.56 13.60
C GLU A 170 -24.51 7.89 13.51
N ALA A 171 -23.38 8.02 14.21
CA ALA A 171 -22.51 9.18 14.13
C ALA A 171 -22.07 9.47 12.69
N ALA A 172 -21.73 8.45 11.91
CA ALA A 172 -21.36 8.60 10.50
C ALA A 172 -22.51 9.18 9.65
N ARG A 173 -23.76 8.77 9.91
CA ARG A 173 -24.94 9.32 9.24
C ARG A 173 -25.18 10.78 9.61
N GLU A 174 -25.01 11.13 10.89
CA GLU A 174 -25.17 12.51 11.36
C GLU A 174 -24.03 13.42 10.86
N ALA A 175 -22.78 12.96 10.87
CA ALA A 175 -21.66 13.66 10.24
C ALA A 175 -21.91 13.93 8.74
N ALA A 176 -22.48 12.96 8.02
CA ALA A 176 -22.84 13.14 6.61
C ALA A 176 -23.96 14.18 6.41
N ALA A 177 -24.95 14.23 7.31
CA ALA A 177 -26.01 15.23 7.28
C ALA A 177 -25.47 16.64 7.57
N VAL A 178 -24.61 16.80 8.58
CA VAL A 178 -23.93 18.08 8.89
C VAL A 178 -23.12 18.55 7.69
N LYS A 179 -22.36 17.64 7.07
CA LYS A 179 -21.58 17.94 5.86
C LYS A 179 -22.48 18.39 4.69
N ALA A 180 -23.64 17.79 4.51
CA ALA A 180 -24.60 18.22 3.49
C ALA A 180 -25.09 19.66 3.75
N THR A 181 -25.40 20.01 5.01
CA THR A 181 -25.77 21.38 5.40
C THR A 181 -24.62 22.38 5.20
N ILE A 182 -23.37 21.99 5.49
CA ILE A 182 -22.20 22.82 5.18
C ILE A 182 -22.13 23.12 3.68
N LEU A 183 -22.27 22.09 2.83
CA LEU A 183 -22.21 22.24 1.38
C LEU A 183 -23.34 23.12 0.83
N GLU A 184 -24.55 23.02 1.39
CA GLU A 184 -25.67 23.89 1.03
C GLU A 184 -25.37 25.37 1.36
N LYS A 185 -24.87 25.66 2.57
CA LYS A 185 -24.47 27.02 2.96
C LYS A 185 -23.33 27.55 2.10
N VAL A 186 -22.31 26.74 1.82
CA VAL A 186 -21.21 27.10 0.91
C VAL A 186 -21.74 27.41 -0.48
N GLY A 187 -22.69 26.62 -1.00
CA GLY A 187 -23.34 26.89 -2.28
C GLY A 187 -24.05 28.24 -2.32
N ALA A 188 -24.81 28.58 -1.27
CA ALA A 188 -25.46 29.89 -1.15
C ALA A 188 -24.45 31.04 -1.09
N TRP A 189 -23.37 30.90 -0.32
CA TRP A 189 -22.31 31.92 -0.24
C TRP A 189 -21.54 32.07 -1.55
N MET A 190 -21.31 30.97 -2.28
CA MET A 190 -20.69 31.02 -3.60
C MET A 190 -21.56 31.79 -4.60
N ALA A 191 -22.87 31.57 -4.59
CA ALA A 191 -23.81 32.32 -5.43
C ALA A 191 -23.83 33.83 -5.07
N GLU A 192 -23.80 34.17 -3.78
CA GLU A 192 -23.68 35.55 -3.31
C GLU A 192 -22.37 36.20 -3.79
N MET A 193 -21.24 35.51 -3.63
CA MET A 193 -19.94 35.97 -4.09
C MET A 193 -19.88 36.15 -5.61
N ASP A 194 -20.40 35.19 -6.38
CA ASP A 194 -20.47 35.27 -7.84
C ASP A 194 -21.33 36.48 -8.29
N ALA A 195 -22.43 36.77 -7.60
CA ALA A 195 -23.23 37.96 -7.87
C ALA A 195 -22.44 39.26 -7.61
N GLN A 196 -21.62 39.32 -6.56
CA GLN A 196 -20.78 40.48 -6.24
C GLN A 196 -19.65 40.72 -7.25
N ILE A 197 -19.05 39.65 -7.80
CA ILE A 197 -17.96 39.78 -8.78
C ILE A 197 -18.45 39.84 -10.23
N LYS A 198 -19.73 39.57 -10.49
CA LYS A 198 -20.31 39.51 -11.84
C LYS A 198 -19.97 40.72 -12.71
N GLY A 199 -20.12 41.93 -12.18
CA GLY A 199 -19.81 43.16 -12.91
C GLY A 199 -18.34 43.27 -13.34
N LEU A 200 -17.41 42.80 -12.48
CA LEU A 200 -15.97 42.78 -12.78
C LEU A 200 -15.63 41.74 -13.84
N VAL A 201 -16.26 40.56 -13.76
CA VAL A 201 -16.08 39.47 -14.74
C VAL A 201 -16.65 39.87 -16.10
N ASP A 202 -17.86 40.45 -16.15
CA ASP A 202 -18.50 40.90 -17.38
C ASP A 202 -17.68 42.04 -18.05
N ALA A 203 -17.05 42.91 -17.25
CA ALA A 203 -16.11 43.94 -17.72
C ALA A 203 -14.69 43.41 -18.01
N LYS A 204 -14.47 42.08 -17.89
CA LYS A 204 -13.18 41.40 -18.09
C LYS A 204 -12.04 41.88 -17.17
N GLN A 205 -12.39 42.44 -16.01
CA GLN A 205 -11.45 42.88 -14.98
C GLN A 205 -11.11 41.72 -14.02
N TYR A 206 -10.56 40.63 -14.57
CA TYR A 206 -10.35 39.37 -13.81
C TYR A 206 -9.46 39.52 -12.58
N ALA A 207 -8.40 40.33 -12.65
CA ALA A 207 -7.53 40.59 -11.49
C ALA A 207 -8.27 41.32 -10.35
N ALA A 208 -9.20 42.23 -10.67
CA ALA A 208 -10.03 42.90 -9.68
C ALA A 208 -11.06 41.93 -9.07
N ALA A 209 -11.65 41.05 -9.90
CA ALA A 209 -12.54 39.99 -9.44
C ALA A 209 -11.82 39.01 -8.49
N GLU A 210 -10.61 38.58 -8.84
CA GLU A 210 -9.78 37.69 -8.01
C GLU A 210 -9.49 38.33 -6.63
N LYS A 211 -9.08 39.60 -6.63
CA LYS A 211 -8.86 40.34 -5.38
C LYS A 211 -10.13 40.41 -4.53
N LYS A 212 -11.29 40.64 -5.15
CA LYS A 212 -12.59 40.67 -4.44
C LYS A 212 -12.96 39.31 -3.83
N VAL A 213 -12.65 38.21 -4.51
CA VAL A 213 -12.81 36.84 -3.96
C VAL A 213 -11.92 36.65 -2.72
N GLN A 214 -10.67 37.11 -2.75
CA GLN A 214 -9.77 36.99 -1.60
C GLN A 214 -10.24 37.82 -0.39
N GLU A 215 -10.83 39.00 -0.62
CA GLU A 215 -11.46 39.80 0.43
C GLU A 215 -12.66 39.06 1.05
N LEU A 216 -13.55 38.49 0.23
CA LEU A 216 -14.74 37.77 0.68
C LEU A 216 -14.41 36.43 1.36
N LYS A 217 -13.30 35.79 0.98
CA LYS A 217 -12.84 34.55 1.59
C LYS A 217 -12.65 34.68 3.11
N ALA A 218 -12.15 35.81 3.60
CA ALA A 218 -11.92 36.03 5.03
C ALA A 218 -13.21 36.22 5.85
N ALA A 219 -14.37 36.42 5.20
CA ALA A 219 -15.63 36.70 5.89
C ALA A 219 -16.29 35.46 6.53
N ARG A 220 -15.85 34.24 6.18
CA ARG A 220 -16.43 32.98 6.68
C ARG A 220 -15.31 32.00 7.07
N ASP A 221 -15.47 31.30 8.19
CA ASP A 221 -14.41 30.45 8.74
C ASP A 221 -14.51 28.96 8.36
N LEU A 222 -15.51 28.56 7.55
CA LEU A 222 -15.63 27.16 7.12
C LEU A 222 -14.48 26.76 6.18
N PRO A 223 -13.80 25.62 6.41
CA PRO A 223 -12.75 25.12 5.52
C PRO A 223 -13.23 24.91 4.08
N GLU A 224 -14.43 24.36 3.90
CA GLU A 224 -15.05 24.11 2.60
C GLU A 224 -15.27 25.41 1.81
N TRP A 225 -15.63 26.50 2.51
CA TRP A 225 -15.76 27.82 1.91
C TRP A 225 -14.40 28.35 1.44
N LYS A 226 -13.36 28.26 2.28
CA LYS A 226 -12.01 28.73 1.92
C LYS A 226 -11.49 28.02 0.69
N LEU A 227 -11.69 26.70 0.59
CA LEU A 227 -11.31 25.89 -0.57
C LEU A 227 -12.10 26.28 -1.83
N ALA A 228 -13.41 26.47 -1.72
CA ALA A 228 -14.26 26.87 -2.84
C ALA A 228 -13.88 28.27 -3.37
N ALA A 229 -13.64 29.23 -2.47
CA ALA A 229 -13.19 30.58 -2.81
C ALA A 229 -11.79 30.58 -3.45
N GLU A 230 -10.84 29.80 -2.93
CA GLU A 230 -9.50 29.64 -3.54
C GLU A 230 -9.59 29.07 -4.96
N LYS A 231 -10.39 28.03 -5.16
CA LYS A 231 -10.63 27.44 -6.48
C LYS A 231 -11.16 28.50 -7.44
N ARG A 232 -12.14 29.30 -7.01
CA ARG A 232 -12.73 30.37 -7.83
C ARG A 232 -11.73 31.48 -8.16
N ALA A 233 -10.88 31.87 -7.21
CA ALA A 233 -9.80 32.81 -7.44
C ALA A 233 -8.82 32.29 -8.51
N SER A 234 -8.44 31.01 -8.43
CA SER A 234 -7.58 30.38 -9.43
C SER A 234 -8.21 30.33 -10.83
N GLU A 235 -9.52 30.08 -10.93
CA GLU A 235 -10.24 30.12 -12.22
C GLU A 235 -10.21 31.53 -12.84
N LEU A 236 -10.43 32.56 -12.03
CA LEU A 236 -10.36 33.96 -12.47
C LEU A 236 -8.95 34.34 -12.93
N HIS A 237 -7.92 33.87 -12.22
CA HIS A 237 -6.53 34.06 -12.61
C HIS A 237 -6.26 33.48 -14.01
N VAL A 238 -6.68 32.22 -14.25
CA VAL A 238 -6.53 31.56 -15.57
C VAL A 238 -7.28 32.32 -16.67
N LEU A 239 -8.49 32.81 -16.39
CA LEU A 239 -9.25 33.63 -17.34
C LEU A 239 -8.55 34.97 -17.64
N GLY A 240 -7.96 35.59 -16.62
CA GLY A 240 -7.16 36.82 -16.75
C GLY A 240 -5.95 36.61 -17.66
N THR A 241 -5.19 35.55 -17.44
CA THR A 241 -4.03 35.20 -18.28
C THR A 241 -4.44 34.95 -19.72
N ARG A 242 -5.48 34.15 -19.96
CA ARG A 242 -5.99 33.91 -21.32
C ARG A 242 -6.48 35.18 -22.02
N HIS A 243 -7.11 36.09 -21.28
CA HIS A 243 -7.55 37.36 -21.85
C HIS A 243 -6.37 38.26 -22.22
N ALA A 244 -5.37 38.36 -21.35
CA ALA A 244 -4.15 39.13 -21.62
C ALA A 244 -3.39 38.58 -22.83
N GLU A 245 -3.29 37.25 -22.96
CA GLU A 245 -2.72 36.59 -24.14
C GLU A 245 -3.51 36.90 -25.41
N ALA A 246 -4.84 36.87 -25.36
CA ALA A 246 -5.70 37.17 -26.51
C ALA A 246 -5.64 38.64 -26.94
N GLU A 247 -5.50 39.58 -26.00
CA GLU A 247 -5.29 41.00 -26.32
C GLU A 247 -3.89 41.26 -26.88
N ALA A 248 -2.85 40.62 -26.32
CA ALA A 248 -1.50 40.69 -26.85
C ALA A 248 -1.42 40.11 -28.29
N GLY A 249 -2.20 39.07 -28.59
CA GLY A 249 -2.26 38.46 -29.91
C GLY A 249 -3.03 39.26 -30.98
N ARG A 250 -3.72 40.35 -30.63
CA ARG A 250 -4.53 41.15 -31.60
C ARG A 250 -3.75 42.23 -32.35
N ASN A 251 -2.50 42.51 -31.97
CA ASN A 251 -1.63 43.41 -32.72
C ASN A 251 -0.19 42.88 -32.76
N PRO A 252 0.08 41.73 -33.41
CA PRO A 252 1.42 41.51 -33.91
C PRO A 252 1.68 42.62 -34.95
N PRO A 253 2.74 43.44 -34.82
CA PRO A 253 3.17 44.26 -35.94
C PRO A 253 3.33 43.32 -37.15
N PRO A 254 2.88 43.72 -38.36
CA PRO A 254 2.95 42.87 -39.54
C PRO A 254 4.40 42.41 -39.70
N VAL A 255 4.65 41.15 -39.34
CA VAL A 255 5.96 40.53 -39.49
C VAL A 255 6.13 40.42 -40.99
N VAL A 256 6.89 41.36 -41.56
CA VAL A 256 7.33 41.31 -42.95
C VAL A 256 7.93 39.93 -43.14
N ALA A 257 7.22 39.07 -43.87
CA ALA A 257 7.59 37.69 -44.08
C ALA A 257 8.97 37.66 -44.74
N LYS A 258 10.02 37.48 -43.93
CA LYS A 258 11.35 37.18 -44.45
C LYS A 258 11.18 35.91 -45.28
N VAL A 259 11.58 36.00 -46.54
CA VAL A 259 11.66 34.87 -47.44
C VAL A 259 12.46 33.79 -46.72
N VAL A 260 11.76 32.72 -46.31
CA VAL A 260 12.36 31.60 -45.58
C VAL A 260 13.37 30.96 -46.51
N SER A 261 14.65 30.95 -46.11
CA SER A 261 15.69 30.33 -46.93
C SER A 261 15.45 28.83 -47.03
N GLU A 262 15.84 28.22 -48.15
CA GLU A 262 15.67 26.78 -48.39
C GLU A 262 16.30 25.92 -47.28
N GLY A 263 17.40 26.40 -46.68
CA GLY A 263 18.05 25.76 -45.54
C GLY A 263 17.19 25.69 -44.27
N VAL A 264 16.39 26.72 -43.98
CA VAL A 264 15.48 26.73 -42.81
C VAL A 264 14.37 25.69 -42.98
N THR A 265 13.80 25.58 -44.18
CA THR A 265 12.76 24.58 -44.47
C THR A 265 13.31 23.15 -44.37
N ALA A 266 14.52 22.91 -44.91
CA ALA A 266 15.18 21.61 -44.81
C ALA A 266 15.49 21.23 -43.36
N TYR A 267 15.95 22.19 -42.55
CA TYR A 267 16.18 21.99 -41.12
C TYR A 267 14.87 21.69 -40.38
N GLN A 268 13.82 22.47 -40.57
CA GLN A 268 12.53 22.25 -39.91
C GLN A 268 12.00 20.84 -40.17
N ALA A 269 12.09 20.34 -41.42
CA ALA A 269 11.69 18.98 -41.74
C ALA A 269 12.52 17.91 -41.00
N ARG A 270 13.84 18.14 -40.84
CA ARG A 270 14.73 17.25 -40.07
C ARG A 270 14.45 17.30 -38.58
N PHE A 271 14.19 18.48 -38.04
CA PHE A 271 13.77 18.65 -36.66
C PHE A 271 12.48 17.89 -36.37
N GLU A 272 11.46 18.01 -37.23
CA GLU A 272 10.20 17.28 -37.06
C GLU A 272 10.37 15.76 -37.14
N ALA A 273 11.23 15.26 -38.02
CA ALA A 273 11.56 13.83 -38.09
C ALA A 273 12.26 13.34 -36.81
N ALA A 274 13.25 14.09 -36.32
CA ALA A 274 13.93 13.79 -35.06
C ALA A 274 12.97 13.86 -33.86
N ALA A 275 12.14 14.90 -33.76
CA ALA A 275 11.15 15.05 -32.72
C ALA A 275 10.12 13.92 -32.73
N ALA A 276 9.71 13.43 -33.91
CA ALA A 276 8.84 12.25 -34.05
C ALA A 276 9.48 10.99 -33.45
N ARG A 277 10.77 10.75 -33.73
CA ARG A 277 11.53 9.62 -33.15
C ARG A 277 11.66 9.75 -31.64
N ALA A 278 12.00 10.93 -31.14
CA ALA A 278 12.12 11.19 -29.71
C ALA A 278 10.77 11.04 -28.98
N ALA A 279 9.66 11.45 -29.61
CA ALA A 279 8.30 11.23 -29.10
C ALA A 279 7.92 9.73 -29.06
N ALA A 280 8.48 8.93 -29.97
CA ALA A 280 8.45 7.47 -29.93
C ALA A 280 9.49 6.85 -28.98
N ARG A 281 10.18 7.68 -28.18
CA ARG A 281 11.23 7.32 -27.21
C ARG A 281 12.52 6.76 -27.82
N ASP A 282 12.69 6.92 -29.13
CA ASP A 282 13.96 6.67 -29.84
C ASP A 282 14.83 7.93 -29.84
N PHE A 283 15.31 8.32 -28.66
CA PHE A 283 16.20 9.48 -28.53
C PHE A 283 17.52 9.28 -29.27
N ALA A 284 18.06 8.07 -29.29
CA ALA A 284 19.31 7.77 -29.97
C ALA A 284 19.20 8.02 -31.48
N GLY A 285 18.12 7.52 -32.12
CA GLY A 285 17.84 7.78 -33.53
C GLY A 285 17.55 9.26 -33.81
N ALA A 286 16.82 9.93 -32.93
CA ALA A 286 16.54 11.37 -33.05
C ALA A 286 17.82 12.23 -33.02
N ILE A 287 18.72 11.94 -32.08
CA ILE A 287 20.01 12.63 -31.94
C ILE A 287 20.87 12.40 -33.18
N ALA A 288 20.99 11.15 -33.62
CA ALA A 288 21.78 10.81 -34.81
C ALA A 288 21.24 11.50 -36.09
N GLU A 289 19.92 11.65 -36.20
CA GLU A 289 19.29 12.36 -37.33
C GLU A 289 19.65 13.85 -37.34
N LEU A 290 19.62 14.52 -36.19
CA LEU A 290 20.04 15.93 -36.08
C LEU A 290 21.53 16.10 -36.32
N GLU A 291 22.39 15.29 -35.71
CA GLU A 291 23.85 15.38 -35.87
C GLU A 291 24.28 15.14 -37.32
N SER A 292 23.68 14.15 -37.98
CA SER A 292 23.95 13.88 -39.40
C SER A 292 23.50 15.04 -40.29
N ALA A 293 22.37 15.67 -39.98
CA ALA A 293 21.88 16.80 -40.75
C ALA A 293 22.72 18.06 -40.50
N ALA A 294 23.13 18.33 -39.26
CA ALA A 294 24.02 19.43 -38.88
C ALA A 294 25.38 19.38 -39.60
N ALA A 295 25.88 18.17 -39.89
CA ALA A 295 27.11 17.99 -40.67
C ALA A 295 26.99 18.45 -42.13
N SER A 296 25.77 18.53 -42.69
CA SER A 296 25.52 18.91 -44.08
C SER A 296 25.20 20.40 -44.28
N ILE A 297 24.90 21.13 -43.18
CA ILE A 297 24.52 22.54 -43.23
C ILE A 297 25.77 23.44 -43.23
N LYS A 298 25.82 24.39 -44.17
CA LYS A 298 26.90 25.39 -44.28
C LYS A 298 26.65 26.66 -43.46
N ASP A 299 25.39 26.96 -43.18
CA ASP A 299 24.99 28.10 -42.38
C ASP A 299 25.32 27.87 -40.90
N ALA A 300 26.14 28.75 -40.32
CA ALA A 300 26.66 28.58 -38.97
C ALA A 300 25.58 28.74 -37.89
N ASP A 301 24.59 29.60 -38.11
CA ASP A 301 23.53 29.86 -37.14
C ASP A 301 22.55 28.68 -37.09
N LEU A 302 22.18 28.15 -38.27
CA LEU A 302 21.35 26.93 -38.35
C LEU A 302 22.07 25.73 -37.74
N LYS A 303 23.38 25.59 -37.99
CA LYS A 303 24.15 24.51 -37.39
C LYS A 303 24.19 24.60 -35.86
N ALA A 304 24.40 25.81 -35.31
CA ALA A 304 24.39 26.01 -33.87
C ALA A 304 23.02 25.70 -33.26
N GLU A 305 21.92 26.06 -33.93
CA GLU A 305 20.56 25.72 -33.48
C GLU A 305 20.30 24.20 -33.50
N MET A 306 20.80 23.49 -34.51
CA MET A 306 20.73 22.02 -34.59
C MET A 306 21.52 21.33 -33.48
N ASP A 307 22.75 21.81 -33.23
CA ASP A 307 23.61 21.27 -32.18
C ASP A 307 22.99 21.48 -30.79
N ASP A 308 22.32 22.62 -30.57
CA ASP A 308 21.58 22.93 -29.34
C ASP A 308 20.33 22.04 -29.17
N ASP A 309 19.55 21.81 -30.23
CA ASP A 309 18.43 20.85 -30.18
C ASP A 309 18.92 19.41 -29.89
N ALA A 310 20.02 18.98 -30.50
CA ALA A 310 20.61 17.67 -30.27
C ALA A 310 21.10 17.53 -28.81
N ALA A 311 21.71 18.57 -28.25
CA ALA A 311 22.07 18.62 -26.83
C ALA A 311 20.84 18.56 -25.92
N LEU A 312 19.76 19.25 -26.28
CA LEU A 312 18.51 19.24 -25.53
C LEU A 312 17.85 17.86 -25.54
N LEU A 313 17.87 17.15 -26.68
CA LEU A 313 17.39 15.76 -26.78
C LEU A 313 18.25 14.78 -25.97
N LYS A 314 19.58 14.96 -25.92
CA LYS A 314 20.48 14.18 -25.06
C LYS A 314 20.12 14.35 -23.58
N ASN A 315 19.89 15.59 -23.15
CA ASN A 315 19.50 15.88 -21.77
C ASN A 315 18.12 15.31 -21.45
N ALA A 316 17.14 15.45 -22.37
CA ALA A 316 15.81 14.88 -22.21
C ALA A 316 15.85 13.34 -22.09
N ALA A 317 16.70 12.67 -22.88
CA ALA A 317 16.90 11.23 -22.80
C ALA A 317 17.48 10.79 -21.43
N ALA A 318 18.44 11.55 -20.90
CA ALA A 318 19.02 11.31 -19.58
C ALA A 318 17.97 11.46 -18.48
N VAL A 319 17.20 12.55 -18.50
CA VAL A 319 16.10 12.81 -17.57
C VAL A 319 15.06 11.70 -17.60
N MET A 320 14.65 11.29 -18.80
CA MET A 320 13.71 10.19 -18.96
C MET A 320 14.24 8.89 -18.34
N LYS A 321 15.49 8.52 -18.63
CA LYS A 321 16.11 7.32 -18.07
C LYS A 321 16.17 7.37 -16.55
N GLU A 322 16.63 8.48 -15.97
CA GLU A 322 16.75 8.66 -14.52
C GLU A 322 15.39 8.62 -13.81
N SER A 323 14.40 9.33 -14.34
CA SER A 323 13.03 9.31 -13.79
C SER A 323 12.39 7.93 -13.87
N MET A 324 12.63 7.19 -14.96
CA MET A 324 12.15 5.80 -15.10
C MET A 324 12.85 4.85 -14.13
N ASP A 325 14.15 4.98 -13.94
CA ASP A 325 14.90 4.19 -12.97
C ASP A 325 14.49 4.51 -11.53
N TRP A 326 14.16 5.78 -11.25
CA TRP A 326 13.59 6.19 -9.97
C TRP A 326 12.22 5.54 -9.73
N LEU A 327 11.34 5.57 -10.74
CA LEU A 327 10.02 4.93 -10.66
C LEU A 327 10.16 3.45 -10.35
N ARG A 328 10.99 2.71 -11.11
CA ARG A 328 11.22 1.26 -10.93
C ARG A 328 11.78 0.86 -9.57
N LYS A 329 12.47 1.77 -8.88
CA LYS A 329 13.05 1.54 -7.55
C LYS A 329 12.11 1.89 -6.40
N ARG A 330 10.88 2.34 -6.68
CA ARG A 330 9.91 2.68 -5.64
C ARG A 330 9.53 1.44 -4.83
N PRO A 331 9.54 1.51 -3.49
CA PRO A 331 9.16 0.38 -2.67
C PRO A 331 7.66 0.12 -2.76
N ARG A 332 7.27 -1.15 -2.64
CA ARG A 332 5.87 -1.56 -2.46
C ARG A 332 5.27 -0.85 -1.23
N GLY A 333 3.99 -0.53 -1.29
CA GLY A 333 3.26 0.21 -0.25
C GLY A 333 3.45 1.74 -0.31
N ALA A 334 4.44 2.24 -1.06
CA ALA A 334 4.57 3.69 -1.22
C ALA A 334 3.43 4.27 -2.06
N VAL A 335 3.01 5.50 -1.73
CA VAL A 335 2.08 6.25 -2.56
C VAL A 335 2.78 6.70 -3.83
N LEU A 336 2.12 6.52 -4.96
CA LEU A 336 2.59 6.94 -6.28
C LEU A 336 1.43 7.58 -7.04
N THR A 337 1.71 8.71 -7.67
CA THR A 337 0.83 9.36 -8.64
C THR A 337 1.53 9.38 -9.98
N VAL A 338 0.87 8.88 -11.02
CA VAL A 338 1.39 8.91 -12.40
C VAL A 338 0.28 9.36 -13.35
N LEU A 339 0.65 10.21 -14.30
CA LEU A 339 -0.14 10.49 -15.49
C LEU A 339 0.31 9.53 -16.59
N TYR A 340 -0.62 8.84 -17.22
CA TYR A 340 -0.33 7.83 -18.23
C TYR A 340 -1.32 7.91 -19.40
N ARG A 341 -0.89 7.41 -20.55
CA ARG A 341 -1.72 7.30 -21.75
C ARG A 341 -2.53 6.01 -21.68
N ASP A 342 -3.84 6.10 -21.93
CA ASP A 342 -4.66 4.92 -22.11
C ASP A 342 -4.59 4.41 -23.55
N GLY A 343 -5.23 3.26 -23.83
CA GLY A 343 -5.23 2.67 -25.18
C GLY A 343 -5.88 3.54 -26.26
N ALA A 344 -6.72 4.52 -25.87
CA ALA A 344 -7.28 5.51 -26.78
C ALA A 344 -6.36 6.72 -27.01
N GLY A 345 -5.20 6.78 -26.36
CA GLY A 345 -4.29 7.93 -26.36
C GLY A 345 -4.74 9.08 -25.46
N GLY A 346 -5.79 8.87 -24.64
CA GLY A 346 -6.23 9.78 -23.60
C GLY A 346 -5.23 9.80 -22.43
N VAL A 347 -5.05 10.95 -21.79
CA VAL A 347 -4.21 11.04 -20.59
C VAL A 347 -5.10 10.80 -19.37
N LYS A 348 -4.74 9.82 -18.55
CA LYS A 348 -5.40 9.48 -17.28
C LYS A 348 -4.44 9.65 -16.12
N ARG A 349 -4.99 9.82 -14.92
CA ARG A 349 -4.25 9.92 -13.67
C ARG A 349 -4.53 8.67 -12.83
N ALA A 350 -3.47 7.97 -12.45
CA ALA A 350 -3.52 6.92 -11.42
C ALA A 350 -2.84 7.45 -10.16
N SER A 351 -3.49 7.31 -9.00
CA SER A 351 -2.93 7.74 -7.72
C SER A 351 -3.31 6.75 -6.63
N GLY A 352 -2.34 6.26 -5.87
CA GLY A 352 -2.60 5.28 -4.82
C GLY A 352 -1.35 4.56 -4.33
N MET A 353 -1.56 3.46 -3.58
CA MET A 353 -0.46 2.65 -3.06
C MET A 353 0.06 1.68 -4.12
N ILE A 354 1.39 1.58 -4.25
CA ILE A 354 2.03 0.57 -5.10
C ILE A 354 1.78 -0.82 -4.52
N LEU A 355 1.06 -1.66 -5.26
CA LEU A 355 0.90 -3.08 -4.91
C LEU A 355 2.04 -3.92 -5.43
N GLN A 356 2.47 -3.64 -6.66
CA GLN A 356 3.54 -4.36 -7.32
C GLN A 356 4.24 -3.42 -8.29
N ILE A 357 5.55 -3.62 -8.42
CA ILE A 357 6.37 -2.94 -9.41
C ILE A 357 7.25 -3.97 -10.10
N ASP A 358 7.31 -3.90 -11.42
CA ASP A 358 8.21 -4.73 -12.21
C ASP A 358 8.95 -3.89 -13.27
N ALA A 359 9.72 -4.56 -14.14
CA ALA A 359 10.59 -3.90 -15.09
C ALA A 359 9.84 -3.07 -16.14
N GLU A 360 8.58 -3.41 -16.44
CA GLU A 360 7.80 -2.77 -17.52
C GLU A 360 6.53 -2.05 -17.04
N ARG A 361 6.05 -2.31 -15.83
CA ARG A 361 4.84 -1.64 -15.30
C ARG A 361 4.82 -1.49 -13.78
N VAL A 362 3.83 -0.72 -13.33
CA VAL A 362 3.42 -0.62 -11.93
C VAL A 362 1.94 -0.89 -11.77
N GLU A 363 1.61 -1.49 -10.65
CA GLU A 363 0.25 -1.71 -10.23
C GLU A 363 -0.08 -0.85 -9.02
N ILE A 364 -1.05 0.04 -9.19
CA ILE A 364 -1.44 1.05 -8.21
C ILE A 364 -2.86 0.75 -7.73
N ARG A 365 -3.03 0.60 -6.41
CA ARG A 365 -4.35 0.53 -5.78
C ARG A 365 -4.90 1.93 -5.57
N SER A 366 -5.87 2.32 -6.39
CA SER A 366 -6.60 3.59 -6.33
C SER A 366 -7.97 3.35 -5.70
N PHE A 367 -8.12 3.71 -4.43
CA PHE A 367 -9.35 3.45 -3.65
C PHE A 367 -9.76 1.97 -3.68
N LYS A 368 -10.82 1.63 -4.44
CA LYS A 368 -11.37 0.26 -4.58
C LYS A 368 -10.87 -0.46 -5.83
N GLU A 369 -10.23 0.25 -6.74
CA GLU A 369 -9.78 -0.30 -8.01
C GLU A 369 -8.27 -0.45 -8.04
N THR A 370 -7.81 -1.35 -8.90
CA THR A 370 -6.40 -1.53 -9.16
C THR A 370 -6.12 -1.21 -10.61
N VAL A 371 -5.17 -0.32 -10.83
CA VAL A 371 -4.79 0.18 -12.15
C VAL A 371 -3.38 -0.32 -12.47
N PHE A 372 -3.24 -0.96 -13.63
CA PHE A 372 -1.94 -1.29 -14.20
C PHE A 372 -1.51 -0.15 -15.13
N VAL A 373 -0.31 0.36 -14.91
CA VAL A 373 0.28 1.43 -15.72
C VAL A 373 1.59 0.92 -16.30
N GLU A 374 1.64 0.79 -17.61
CA GLU A 374 2.87 0.46 -18.33
C GLU A 374 3.82 1.67 -18.33
N TRP A 375 5.11 1.41 -18.15
CA TRP A 375 6.15 2.43 -18.19
C TRP A 375 6.28 3.13 -19.53
N SER A 376 5.97 2.42 -20.61
CA SER A 376 5.86 2.97 -21.97
C SER A 376 4.72 3.98 -22.13
N ASP A 377 3.73 3.93 -21.25
CA ASP A 377 2.55 4.79 -21.29
C ASP A 377 2.63 5.97 -20.30
N VAL A 378 3.57 5.97 -19.34
CA VAL A 378 3.79 7.10 -18.42
C VAL A 378 4.17 8.35 -19.18
N THR A 379 3.42 9.43 -18.98
CA THR A 379 3.60 10.70 -19.69
C THR A 379 4.90 11.44 -19.30
N PRO A 380 5.44 12.25 -20.23
CA PRO A 380 6.54 13.17 -19.94
C PRO A 380 6.30 14.10 -18.77
N ALA A 381 5.07 14.61 -18.56
CA ALA A 381 4.74 15.45 -17.40
C ALA A 381 5.10 14.78 -16.07
N THR A 382 4.80 13.49 -15.93
CA THR A 382 5.15 12.72 -14.72
C THR A 382 6.66 12.62 -14.56
N LEU A 383 7.38 12.34 -15.65
CA LEU A 383 8.83 12.19 -15.63
C LEU A 383 9.53 13.52 -15.33
N ALA A 384 8.99 14.63 -15.86
CA ALA A 384 9.47 15.97 -15.61
C ALA A 384 9.23 16.40 -14.16
N GLU A 385 8.06 16.09 -13.58
CA GLU A 385 7.75 16.39 -12.16
C GLU A 385 8.71 15.65 -11.21
N ILE A 386 9.04 14.39 -11.52
CA ILE A 386 10.01 13.61 -10.74
C ILE A 386 11.40 14.24 -10.85
N ALA A 387 11.82 14.60 -12.06
CA ALA A 387 13.13 15.16 -12.36
C ALA A 387 13.33 16.59 -11.84
N GLN A 388 12.26 17.38 -11.71
CA GLN A 388 12.31 18.74 -11.17
C GLN A 388 12.95 18.78 -9.76
N ARG A 389 12.84 17.67 -9.00
CA ARG A 389 13.47 17.52 -7.68
C ARG A 389 15.01 17.45 -7.75
N GLY A 390 15.57 17.10 -8.91
CA GLY A 390 16.99 16.89 -9.16
C GLY A 390 17.77 18.11 -9.66
N LYS A 391 17.20 19.33 -9.62
CA LYS A 391 17.81 20.55 -10.21
C LYS A 391 18.08 20.42 -11.72
N VAL A 392 17.21 19.71 -12.43
CA VAL A 392 17.26 19.65 -13.89
C VAL A 392 16.88 21.00 -14.49
N ASP A 393 17.56 21.37 -15.56
CA ASP A 393 17.29 22.59 -16.33
C ASP A 393 15.82 22.65 -16.79
N PRO A 394 15.06 23.72 -16.46
CA PRO A 394 13.67 23.88 -16.86
C PRO A 394 13.44 23.78 -18.38
N ARG A 395 14.42 24.16 -19.20
CA ARG A 395 14.34 24.07 -20.66
C ARG A 395 14.29 22.61 -21.13
N THR A 396 15.08 21.75 -20.51
CA THR A 396 15.06 20.30 -20.75
C THR A 396 13.71 19.69 -20.34
N LEU A 397 13.16 20.10 -19.19
CA LEU A 397 11.86 19.61 -18.71
C LEU A 397 10.71 20.03 -19.63
N ALA A 398 10.69 21.31 -20.05
CA ALA A 398 9.71 21.82 -20.99
C ALA A 398 9.80 21.10 -22.35
N ALA A 399 11.01 20.91 -22.89
CA ALA A 399 11.22 20.20 -24.14
C ALA A 399 10.73 18.75 -24.08
N LEU A 400 11.01 18.04 -22.98
CA LEU A 400 10.54 16.69 -22.74
C LEU A 400 9.00 16.61 -22.79
N CYS A 401 8.29 17.55 -22.18
CA CYS A 401 6.82 17.64 -22.25
C CYS A 401 6.31 17.95 -23.67
N LEU A 402 6.96 18.85 -24.40
CA LEU A 402 6.55 19.24 -25.76
C LEU A 402 6.73 18.12 -26.79
N LEU A 403 7.68 17.20 -26.59
CA LEU A 403 7.90 16.07 -27.51
C LEU A 403 6.64 15.23 -27.70
N GLU A 404 5.84 15.01 -26.66
CA GLU A 404 4.58 14.25 -26.73
C GLU A 404 3.32 15.15 -26.81
N GLY A 405 3.49 16.46 -26.97
CA GLY A 405 2.40 17.42 -27.13
C GLY A 405 1.76 17.90 -25.83
N GLU A 406 2.44 17.80 -24.69
CA GLU A 406 1.93 18.24 -23.39
C GLU A 406 2.22 19.72 -23.12
N VAL A 407 1.62 20.60 -23.93
CA VAL A 407 1.85 22.06 -23.90
C VAL A 407 1.60 22.68 -22.53
N GLU A 408 0.51 22.29 -21.85
CA GLU A 408 0.16 22.85 -20.54
C GLU A 408 1.14 22.42 -19.44
N ALA A 409 1.66 21.19 -19.50
CA ALA A 409 2.70 20.74 -18.57
C ALA A 409 4.03 21.46 -18.84
N ALA A 410 4.37 21.69 -20.11
CA ALA A 410 5.58 22.42 -20.48
C ALA A 410 5.57 23.88 -19.97
N LYS A 411 4.41 24.55 -20.01
CA LYS A 411 4.24 25.93 -19.49
C LYS A 411 4.51 26.07 -17.99
N ALA A 412 4.42 24.98 -17.22
CA ALA A 412 4.75 25.01 -15.79
C ALA A 412 6.26 25.21 -15.53
N TYR A 413 7.10 25.02 -16.54
CA TYR A 413 8.54 25.22 -16.47
C TYR A 413 8.89 26.53 -17.19
N PRO A 414 9.38 27.57 -16.49
CA PRO A 414 9.68 28.88 -17.08
C PRO A 414 10.94 28.80 -17.96
N ALA A 415 10.78 28.31 -19.19
CA ALA A 415 11.86 28.06 -20.12
C ALA A 415 11.72 28.89 -21.39
N GLN A 416 12.84 29.45 -21.86
CA GLN A 416 12.94 30.02 -23.20
C GLN A 416 13.31 28.91 -24.18
N LEU A 417 12.32 28.43 -24.93
CA LEU A 417 12.48 27.48 -26.02
C LEU A 417 12.23 28.17 -27.37
N SER A 418 12.93 27.70 -28.41
CA SER A 418 12.67 28.16 -29.78
C SER A 418 11.20 27.89 -30.16
N PRO A 419 10.51 28.82 -30.85
CA PRO A 419 9.10 28.69 -31.23
C PRO A 419 8.74 27.35 -31.89
N LYS A 420 9.66 26.76 -32.65
CA LYS A 420 9.47 25.47 -33.34
C LYS A 420 9.09 24.31 -32.41
N TRP A 421 9.55 24.31 -31.15
CA TRP A 421 9.21 23.29 -30.16
C TRP A 421 7.73 23.37 -29.77
N TRP A 422 7.21 24.60 -29.63
CA TRP A 422 5.81 24.85 -29.34
C TRP A 422 4.93 24.51 -30.55
N THR A 423 5.35 24.91 -31.75
CA THR A 423 4.65 24.56 -33.00
C THR A 423 4.60 23.04 -33.21
N TRP A 424 5.69 22.32 -32.92
CA TRP A 424 5.69 20.85 -32.95
C TRP A 424 4.64 20.26 -32.02
N ALA A 425 4.58 20.75 -30.77
CA ALA A 425 3.72 20.20 -29.73
C ALA A 425 2.23 20.26 -30.06
N GLU A 426 1.78 21.24 -30.85
CA GLU A 426 0.38 21.37 -31.29
C GLU A 426 -0.11 20.15 -32.10
N GLY A 427 0.80 19.49 -32.85
CA GLY A 427 0.50 18.29 -33.64
C GLY A 427 1.13 17.01 -33.11
N ALA A 428 2.08 17.10 -32.18
CA ALA A 428 2.90 15.98 -31.71
C ALA A 428 2.06 14.80 -31.21
N ARG A 429 0.99 15.08 -30.45
CA ARG A 429 0.12 14.04 -29.88
C ARG A 429 -0.55 13.16 -30.93
N ALA A 430 -0.89 13.72 -32.09
CA ALA A 430 -1.49 12.97 -33.19
C ALA A 430 -0.47 12.08 -33.93
N LYS A 431 0.82 12.43 -33.83
CA LYS A 431 1.95 11.70 -34.45
C LYS A 431 2.49 10.58 -33.57
N LEU A 432 2.05 10.49 -32.30
CA LEU A 432 2.48 9.43 -31.39
C LEU A 432 2.07 8.05 -31.94
N PRO A 433 2.95 7.03 -31.84
CA PRO A 433 2.59 5.66 -32.17
C PRO A 433 1.41 5.22 -31.32
N LYS A 434 0.28 4.92 -31.96
CA LYS A 434 -0.86 4.29 -31.29
C LYS A 434 -0.52 2.84 -31.04
N ALA A 435 -0.86 2.33 -29.85
CA ALA A 435 -0.74 0.92 -29.58
C ALA A 435 -1.55 0.13 -30.62
N GLU A 436 -0.97 -0.93 -31.16
CA GLU A 436 -1.68 -1.81 -32.08
C GLU A 436 -2.91 -2.39 -31.35
N PRO A 437 -4.10 -2.50 -31.99
CA PRO A 437 -5.28 -3.04 -31.33
C PRO A 437 -5.09 -4.45 -30.75
N ALA A 438 -4.18 -5.26 -31.33
CA ALA A 438 -3.81 -6.56 -30.79
C ALA A 438 -3.00 -6.46 -29.48
N GLU A 439 -2.08 -5.50 -29.40
CA GLU A 439 -1.30 -5.18 -28.20
C GLU A 439 -2.21 -4.67 -27.08
N GLN A 440 -3.15 -3.77 -27.38
CA GLN A 440 -4.09 -3.26 -26.38
C GLN A 440 -4.95 -4.38 -25.79
N ARG A 441 -5.52 -5.26 -26.64
CA ARG A 441 -6.29 -6.43 -26.17
C ARG A 441 -5.45 -7.38 -25.33
N ALA A 442 -4.18 -7.58 -25.68
CA ALA A 442 -3.26 -8.38 -24.89
C ALA A 442 -3.02 -7.75 -23.51
N ARG A 443 -2.83 -6.43 -23.41
CA ARG A 443 -2.67 -5.71 -22.13
C ARG A 443 -3.90 -5.83 -21.24
N GLU A 444 -5.10 -5.65 -21.81
CA GLU A 444 -6.36 -5.79 -21.07
C GLU A 444 -6.56 -7.22 -20.56
N LEU A 445 -6.32 -8.24 -21.41
CA LEU A 445 -6.42 -9.64 -21.04
C LEU A 445 -5.38 -10.04 -19.99
N TYR A 446 -4.15 -9.54 -20.10
CA TYR A 446 -3.09 -9.77 -19.12
C TYR A 446 -3.41 -9.09 -17.78
N ALA A 447 -3.89 -7.85 -17.78
CA ALA A 447 -4.32 -7.17 -16.55
C ALA A 447 -5.46 -7.92 -15.84
N SER A 448 -6.43 -8.41 -16.62
CA SER A 448 -7.52 -9.27 -16.12
C SER A 448 -6.97 -10.57 -15.52
N ALA A 449 -6.05 -11.24 -16.21
CA ALA A 449 -5.42 -12.47 -15.75
C ALA A 449 -4.63 -12.26 -14.46
N GLU A 450 -3.85 -11.19 -14.36
CA GLU A 450 -3.09 -10.83 -13.15
C GLU A 450 -4.00 -10.59 -11.95
N LYS A 451 -5.13 -9.87 -12.16
CA LYS A 451 -6.13 -9.66 -11.11
C LYS A 451 -6.76 -10.97 -10.65
N ALA A 452 -7.15 -11.82 -11.60
CA ALA A 452 -7.75 -13.12 -11.32
C ALA A 452 -6.75 -14.13 -10.72
N PHE A 453 -5.45 -13.99 -10.97
CA PHE A 453 -4.43 -14.91 -10.47
C PHE A 453 -4.23 -14.85 -8.95
N ARG A 454 -4.56 -13.69 -8.34
CA ARG A 454 -4.41 -13.43 -6.90
C ARG A 454 -5.30 -14.27 -6.01
N SER A 455 -6.49 -14.63 -6.50
CA SER A 455 -7.37 -15.51 -5.75
C SER A 455 -7.20 -16.95 -6.24
N MET A 456 -7.02 -17.88 -5.30
CA MET A 456 -6.96 -19.31 -5.58
C MET A 456 -8.23 -19.80 -6.29
N ALA A 457 -9.38 -19.19 -5.99
CA ALA A 457 -10.68 -19.52 -6.58
C ALA A 457 -10.79 -19.11 -8.07
N THR A 458 -10.11 -18.05 -8.49
CA THR A 458 -10.13 -17.56 -9.88
C THR A 458 -8.88 -17.93 -10.67
N ARG A 459 -7.92 -18.62 -10.06
CA ARG A 459 -6.61 -18.92 -10.65
C ARG A 459 -6.68 -19.80 -11.90
N ALA A 460 -7.62 -20.75 -11.99
CA ALA A 460 -7.78 -21.54 -13.21
C ALA A 460 -8.26 -20.69 -14.39
N ALA A 461 -9.20 -19.76 -14.15
CA ALA A 461 -9.64 -18.82 -15.19
C ALA A 461 -8.49 -17.91 -15.65
N ALA A 462 -7.68 -17.41 -14.72
CA ALA A 462 -6.46 -16.67 -15.03
C ALA A 462 -5.49 -17.49 -15.89
N ALA A 463 -5.27 -18.76 -15.55
CA ALA A 463 -4.41 -19.67 -16.31
C ALA A 463 -4.88 -19.86 -17.76
N GLU A 464 -6.19 -19.99 -18.00
CA GLU A 464 -6.74 -20.03 -19.36
C GLU A 464 -6.47 -18.71 -20.11
N GLN A 465 -6.65 -17.56 -19.45
CA GLN A 465 -6.34 -16.26 -20.06
C GLN A 465 -4.85 -16.14 -20.42
N TYR A 466 -3.93 -16.68 -19.59
CA TYR A 466 -2.51 -16.76 -19.94
C TYR A 466 -2.25 -17.68 -21.13
N ARG A 467 -3.01 -18.77 -21.30
CA ARG A 467 -2.90 -19.62 -22.49
C ARG A 467 -3.40 -18.89 -23.74
N MET A 468 -4.53 -18.19 -23.64
CA MET A 468 -5.05 -17.33 -24.72
C MET A 468 -4.03 -16.25 -25.12
N LEU A 469 -3.34 -15.63 -24.16
CA LEU A 469 -2.25 -14.70 -24.45
C LEU A 469 -1.13 -15.35 -25.28
N ARG A 470 -0.77 -16.60 -24.96
CA ARG A 470 0.27 -17.34 -25.70
C ARG A 470 -0.18 -17.81 -27.08
N THR A 471 -1.46 -18.05 -27.30
CA THR A 471 -1.96 -18.53 -28.60
C THR A 471 -2.33 -17.37 -29.53
N ASP A 472 -3.10 -16.41 -29.01
CA ASP A 472 -3.79 -15.41 -29.82
C ASP A 472 -3.00 -14.10 -29.89
N HIS A 473 -2.10 -13.87 -28.93
CA HIS A 473 -1.33 -12.63 -28.78
C HIS A 473 0.19 -12.84 -28.76
N ALA A 474 0.70 -13.99 -29.22
CA ALA A 474 2.14 -14.32 -29.20
C ALA A 474 3.05 -13.29 -29.90
N SER A 475 2.53 -12.58 -30.91
CA SER A 475 3.29 -11.58 -31.67
C SER A 475 3.45 -10.24 -30.96
N THR A 476 2.61 -9.96 -29.96
CA THR A 476 2.57 -8.69 -29.22
C THR A 476 3.85 -8.46 -28.42
N ALA A 477 4.22 -7.21 -28.18
CA ALA A 477 5.42 -6.86 -27.42
C ALA A 477 5.29 -7.34 -25.97
N LEU A 478 4.10 -7.12 -25.37
CA LEU A 478 3.77 -7.60 -24.02
C LEU A 478 4.05 -9.10 -23.84
N VAL A 479 3.52 -9.94 -24.72
CA VAL A 479 3.65 -11.41 -24.56
C VAL A 479 5.09 -11.86 -24.74
N LYS A 480 5.86 -11.21 -25.63
CA LYS A 480 7.30 -11.48 -25.80
C LYS A 480 8.09 -11.12 -24.54
N SER A 481 7.87 -9.93 -23.99
CA SER A 481 8.51 -9.47 -22.76
C SER A 481 8.21 -10.34 -21.55
N TYR A 482 6.97 -10.83 -21.43
CA TYR A 482 6.50 -11.63 -20.30
C TYR A 482 6.41 -13.14 -20.58
N ALA A 483 7.03 -13.65 -21.64
CA ALA A 483 6.84 -15.03 -22.10
C ALA A 483 7.08 -16.08 -21.00
N GLU A 484 8.14 -15.94 -20.20
CA GLU A 484 8.45 -16.87 -19.10
C GLU A 484 7.41 -16.80 -17.98
N ARG A 485 7.00 -15.59 -17.56
CA ARG A 485 5.98 -15.41 -16.51
C ARG A 485 4.63 -15.95 -16.98
N ILE A 486 4.20 -15.59 -18.19
CA ILE A 486 2.96 -16.07 -18.80
C ILE A 486 3.01 -17.59 -18.93
N GLY A 487 4.14 -18.16 -19.36
CA GLY A 487 4.38 -19.60 -19.43
C GLY A 487 4.15 -20.29 -18.09
N ARG A 488 4.87 -19.87 -17.04
CA ARG A 488 4.72 -20.42 -15.68
C ARG A 488 3.28 -20.28 -15.15
N ARG A 489 2.64 -19.12 -15.35
CA ARG A 489 1.29 -18.87 -14.84
C ARG A 489 0.20 -19.57 -15.65
N SER A 490 0.45 -19.88 -16.92
CA SER A 490 -0.46 -20.69 -17.75
C SER A 490 -0.58 -22.15 -17.26
N GLU A 491 0.41 -22.61 -16.50
CA GLU A 491 0.42 -23.93 -15.86
C GLU A 491 -0.03 -23.90 -14.40
N ALA A 492 -0.19 -22.70 -13.83
CA ALA A 492 -0.69 -22.54 -12.48
C ALA A 492 -2.09 -23.13 -12.33
N GLY A 493 -2.43 -23.55 -11.11
CA GLY A 493 -3.68 -24.23 -10.81
C GLY A 493 -3.66 -25.74 -11.03
N ARG A 494 -2.55 -26.31 -11.52
CA ARG A 494 -2.28 -27.74 -11.37
C ARG A 494 -1.87 -28.10 -9.94
N GLU A 495 -1.38 -27.12 -9.19
CA GLU A 495 -0.95 -27.25 -7.81
C GLU A 495 -1.30 -25.98 -7.04
N TYR A 496 -1.87 -26.17 -5.86
CA TYR A 496 -2.25 -25.14 -4.91
C TYR A 496 -1.62 -25.49 -3.57
N TYR A 497 -0.93 -24.51 -2.98
CA TYR A 497 -0.49 -24.57 -1.59
C TYR A 497 -1.29 -23.55 -0.79
N PHE A 498 -1.91 -23.99 0.29
CA PHE A 498 -2.66 -23.20 1.25
C PHE A 498 -1.87 -23.19 2.56
N ALA A 499 -1.34 -22.03 2.92
CA ALA A 499 -0.81 -21.78 4.24
C ALA A 499 -2.00 -21.54 5.19
N PRO A 500 -1.78 -21.51 6.51
CA PRO A 500 -2.87 -21.28 7.45
C PRO A 500 -3.57 -19.93 7.25
N ALA A 501 -2.88 -18.93 6.68
CA ALA A 501 -3.50 -17.61 6.43
C ALA A 501 -4.58 -17.61 5.33
N ASP A 502 -4.67 -18.66 4.51
CA ASP A 502 -5.64 -18.73 3.39
C ASP A 502 -6.91 -19.49 3.74
N PHE A 503 -6.98 -20.06 4.94
CA PHE A 503 -8.19 -20.73 5.40
C PHE A 503 -9.17 -19.69 5.92
N ASP A 504 -10.40 -19.77 5.45
CA ASP A 504 -11.52 -19.06 6.04
C ASP A 504 -11.98 -19.83 7.29
N ALA A 505 -11.48 -19.39 8.45
CA ALA A 505 -11.70 -20.02 9.74
C ALA A 505 -12.95 -19.45 10.43
N THR A 506 -13.84 -20.34 10.84
CA THR A 506 -15.13 -20.04 11.51
C THR A 506 -15.24 -20.83 12.82
N GLY A 507 -16.09 -20.37 13.74
CA GLY A 507 -16.29 -21.02 15.04
C GLY A 507 -15.13 -20.76 16.01
N SER A 508 -14.48 -21.82 16.51
CA SER A 508 -13.38 -21.75 17.48
C SER A 508 -11.98 -21.91 16.89
N PHE A 509 -11.86 -22.05 15.58
CA PHE A 509 -10.56 -21.97 14.92
C PHE A 509 -9.96 -20.56 15.08
N ARG A 510 -8.71 -20.49 15.55
CA ARG A 510 -7.93 -19.26 15.66
C ARG A 510 -6.52 -19.47 15.15
N ARG A 511 -5.90 -18.40 14.65
CA ARG A 511 -4.50 -18.43 14.23
C ARG A 511 -3.60 -18.27 15.46
N THR A 512 -2.80 -19.29 15.72
CA THR A 512 -1.82 -19.31 16.80
C THR A 512 -0.63 -18.39 16.53
N LYS A 513 0.14 -18.06 17.57
CA LYS A 513 1.41 -17.30 17.46
C LYS A 513 2.44 -17.99 16.53
N SER A 514 2.35 -19.31 16.37
CA SER A 514 3.18 -20.09 15.45
C SER A 514 2.76 -19.98 13.98
N GLY A 515 1.68 -19.24 13.70
CA GLY A 515 1.13 -19.06 12.36
C GLY A 515 0.19 -20.16 11.90
N ARG A 516 -0.03 -21.23 12.68
CA ARG A 516 -0.96 -22.35 12.44
C ARG A 516 -2.40 -21.98 12.83
N ILE A 517 -3.41 -22.70 12.33
CA ILE A 517 -4.80 -22.55 12.83
C ILE A 517 -5.10 -23.70 13.79
N GLU A 518 -5.66 -23.40 14.95
CA GLU A 518 -6.00 -24.37 16.01
C GLU A 518 -7.42 -24.12 16.49
N SER A 519 -8.19 -25.19 16.74
CA SER A 519 -9.49 -25.09 17.41
C SER A 519 -9.28 -24.93 18.92
N GLU A 520 -9.72 -23.82 19.51
CA GLU A 520 -9.41 -23.50 20.90
C GLU A 520 -10.31 -24.19 21.94
N ARG A 521 -11.50 -24.63 21.54
CA ARG A 521 -12.48 -25.27 22.44
C ARG A 521 -13.07 -26.52 21.81
N ASP A 522 -13.45 -27.45 22.68
CA ASP A 522 -14.34 -28.53 22.29
C ASP A 522 -15.71 -27.94 21.94
N SER A 523 -16.37 -28.50 20.93
CA SER A 523 -17.72 -28.09 20.53
C SER A 523 -18.68 -29.27 20.62
N ASP A 524 -19.96 -28.97 20.84
CA ASP A 524 -20.99 -30.01 20.79
C ASP A 524 -21.13 -30.59 19.38
N VAL A 525 -21.67 -31.81 19.28
CA VAL A 525 -21.88 -32.50 17.99
C VAL A 525 -22.67 -31.66 16.98
N LYS A 526 -23.59 -30.81 17.48
CA LYS A 526 -24.40 -29.90 16.66
C LYS A 526 -23.59 -28.71 16.11
N GLU A 527 -22.55 -28.29 16.83
CA GLU A 527 -21.69 -27.16 16.48
C GLU A 527 -20.45 -27.58 15.70
N THR A 528 -20.13 -28.88 15.65
CA THR A 528 -18.98 -29.44 14.91
C THR A 528 -18.84 -28.86 13.50
N LEU A 529 -19.94 -28.73 12.76
CA LEU A 529 -19.92 -28.27 11.38
C LEU A 529 -19.84 -26.73 11.24
N LEU A 530 -20.09 -26.00 12.33
CA LEU A 530 -19.90 -24.55 12.43
C LEU A 530 -18.47 -24.19 12.84
N ASN A 531 -17.77 -25.10 13.52
CA ASN A 531 -16.36 -24.98 13.81
C ASN A 531 -15.53 -25.54 12.64
N SER A 532 -15.23 -24.67 11.67
CA SER A 532 -14.66 -25.11 10.40
C SER A 532 -13.57 -24.19 9.85
N ALA A 533 -12.67 -24.75 9.06
CA ALA A 533 -11.67 -24.02 8.29
C ALA A 533 -11.83 -24.40 6.80
N GLU A 534 -12.09 -23.41 5.95
CA GLU A 534 -12.43 -23.62 4.54
C GLU A 534 -11.31 -23.14 3.61
N ILE A 535 -11.02 -23.90 2.55
CA ILE A 535 -10.17 -23.48 1.43
C ILE A 535 -10.96 -23.55 0.13
N GLU A 536 -10.61 -22.68 -0.81
CA GLU A 536 -11.22 -22.63 -2.14
C GLU A 536 -10.13 -22.70 -3.22
N PHE A 537 -10.30 -23.59 -4.19
CA PHE A 537 -9.36 -23.81 -5.29
C PHE A 537 -10.10 -23.98 -6.61
N ALA A 538 -9.44 -23.67 -7.72
CA ALA A 538 -10.05 -23.79 -9.04
C ALA A 538 -9.64 -25.08 -9.76
N MET A 539 -10.58 -25.72 -10.43
CA MET A 539 -10.33 -26.98 -11.13
C MET A 539 -10.24 -26.83 -12.64
N PHE A 540 -9.24 -27.47 -13.27
CA PHE A 540 -9.21 -27.68 -14.71
C PHE A 540 -10.07 -28.87 -15.15
N PRO A 541 -10.73 -28.78 -16.32
CA PRO A 541 -11.52 -29.88 -16.84
C PRO A 541 -10.64 -31.12 -17.13
N GLY A 542 -11.15 -32.30 -16.79
CA GLY A 542 -10.51 -33.59 -17.09
C GLY A 542 -9.29 -33.95 -16.23
N GLN A 543 -8.90 -33.11 -15.26
CA GLN A 543 -7.80 -33.39 -14.34
C GLN A 543 -8.31 -34.06 -13.05
N VAL A 544 -7.53 -34.97 -12.49
CA VAL A 544 -7.82 -35.59 -11.19
C VAL A 544 -6.95 -34.94 -10.13
N TYR A 545 -7.58 -34.27 -9.18
CA TYR A 545 -6.88 -33.62 -8.07
C TYR A 545 -6.83 -34.52 -6.84
N ARG A 546 -5.75 -34.38 -6.08
CA ARG A 546 -5.56 -34.95 -4.75
C ARG A 546 -5.36 -33.82 -3.75
N CYS A 547 -5.78 -34.03 -2.52
CA CYS A 547 -5.56 -33.08 -1.45
C CYS A 547 -4.80 -33.77 -0.31
N TRP A 548 -3.78 -33.09 0.23
CA TRP A 548 -3.13 -33.46 1.48
C TRP A 548 -3.27 -32.32 2.46
N LEU A 549 -3.70 -32.63 3.68
CA LEU A 549 -3.85 -31.66 4.77
C LEU A 549 -2.81 -31.98 5.84
N GLN A 550 -1.98 -30.99 6.19
CA GLN A 550 -1.07 -31.10 7.32
C GLN A 550 -1.85 -30.81 8.59
N VAL A 551 -2.11 -31.85 9.39
CA VAL A 551 -2.90 -31.76 10.62
C VAL A 551 -2.03 -32.07 11.83
N GLY A 552 -2.36 -31.46 12.97
CA GLY A 552 -1.69 -31.72 14.23
C GLY A 552 -2.64 -31.83 15.41
N ALA A 553 -2.31 -32.72 16.35
CA ALA A 553 -3.07 -32.98 17.58
C ALA A 553 -2.20 -33.78 18.58
N CYS A 554 -2.69 -33.98 19.81
CA CYS A 554 -1.97 -34.69 20.87
C CYS A 554 -2.30 -36.20 20.99
N CYS A 555 -3.53 -36.60 20.65
CA CYS A 555 -4.05 -37.97 20.77
C CYS A 555 -5.04 -38.29 19.64
N GLU A 556 -5.42 -39.56 19.51
CA GLU A 556 -6.36 -40.07 18.49
C GLU A 556 -7.72 -39.36 18.56
N GLU A 557 -8.26 -39.16 19.76
CA GLU A 557 -9.48 -38.38 20.00
C GLU A 557 -9.41 -36.99 19.37
N THR A 558 -8.34 -36.22 19.63
CA THR A 558 -8.17 -34.86 19.09
C THR A 558 -7.87 -34.84 17.59
N PHE A 559 -7.37 -35.94 17.02
CA PHE A 559 -7.20 -36.10 15.57
C PHE A 559 -8.51 -36.43 14.83
N ALA A 560 -9.64 -36.59 15.52
CA ALA A 560 -10.93 -36.78 14.87
C ALA A 560 -11.40 -35.48 14.20
N PHE A 561 -11.51 -35.51 12.87
CA PHE A 561 -12.08 -34.41 12.10
C PHE A 561 -12.87 -34.95 10.90
N TYR A 562 -13.69 -34.05 10.34
CA TYR A 562 -14.59 -34.30 9.23
C TYR A 562 -14.29 -33.32 8.11
N TYR A 563 -14.73 -33.62 6.90
CA TYR A 563 -14.68 -32.66 5.80
C TYR A 563 -15.94 -32.67 4.96
N GLN A 564 -16.21 -31.51 4.38
CA GLN A 564 -17.19 -31.28 3.33
C GLN A 564 -16.48 -30.80 2.07
N GLY A 565 -17.09 -31.00 0.92
CA GLY A 565 -16.49 -30.58 -0.34
C GLY A 565 -17.51 -30.41 -1.43
N THR A 566 -17.20 -29.54 -2.39
CA THR A 566 -18.03 -29.39 -3.60
C THR A 566 -18.13 -30.72 -4.34
N ASP A 567 -19.32 -31.08 -4.80
CA ASP A 567 -19.65 -32.36 -5.45
C ASP A 567 -19.30 -33.61 -4.61
N LEU A 568 -19.03 -33.45 -3.30
CA LEU A 568 -18.68 -34.56 -2.41
C LEU A 568 -19.95 -35.34 -2.04
N THR A 569 -19.88 -36.65 -2.20
CA THR A 569 -20.94 -37.57 -1.76
C THR A 569 -20.34 -38.67 -0.91
N ASP A 570 -21.09 -39.10 0.10
CA ASP A 570 -20.74 -40.23 0.96
C ASP A 570 -21.88 -41.27 0.95
N TYR A 571 -21.57 -42.49 1.37
CA TYR A 571 -22.54 -43.56 1.47
C TYR A 571 -23.06 -43.68 2.91
N ASP A 572 -24.30 -43.27 3.15
CA ASP A 572 -24.95 -43.48 4.44
C ASP A 572 -25.23 -44.98 4.60
N SER A 573 -24.47 -45.65 5.47
CA SER A 573 -24.58 -47.09 5.72
C SER A 573 -25.94 -47.50 6.28
N LYS A 574 -26.64 -46.60 6.98
CA LYS A 574 -27.97 -46.87 7.54
C LYS A 574 -29.05 -46.79 6.46
N LYS A 575 -28.96 -45.78 5.59
CA LYS A 575 -29.95 -45.56 4.52
C LYS A 575 -29.62 -46.29 3.22
N ARG A 576 -28.41 -46.82 3.09
CA ARG A 576 -27.87 -47.41 1.85
C ARG A 576 -27.96 -46.48 0.64
N GLN A 577 -27.87 -45.17 0.87
CA GLN A 577 -28.04 -44.14 -0.15
C GLN A 577 -26.82 -43.21 -0.18
N LYS A 578 -26.52 -42.68 -1.38
CA LYS A 578 -25.54 -41.60 -1.51
C LYS A 578 -26.14 -40.32 -0.96
N VAL A 579 -25.48 -39.74 0.02
CA VAL A 579 -25.83 -38.46 0.61
C VAL A 579 -24.82 -37.42 0.16
N SER A 580 -25.29 -36.20 -0.05
CA SER A 580 -24.44 -35.07 -0.40
C SER A 580 -23.79 -34.50 0.86
N CYS A 581 -22.48 -34.22 0.78
CA CYS A 581 -21.66 -33.64 1.83
C CYS A 581 -21.07 -32.29 1.39
N GLU A 582 -21.93 -31.45 0.79
CA GLU A 582 -21.59 -30.10 0.34
C GLU A 582 -21.24 -29.18 1.51
N PRO A 583 -20.36 -28.18 1.32
CA PRO A 583 -20.05 -27.19 2.34
C PRO A 583 -21.31 -26.50 2.87
N GLY A 584 -21.50 -26.51 4.19
CA GLY A 584 -22.66 -25.93 4.87
C GLY A 584 -23.86 -26.87 5.04
N THR A 585 -23.80 -28.10 4.53
CA THR A 585 -24.81 -29.12 4.85
C THR A 585 -24.63 -29.67 6.27
N THR A 586 -25.58 -30.47 6.75
CA THR A 586 -25.49 -31.12 8.07
C THR A 586 -24.74 -32.44 8.05
N LEU A 587 -24.15 -32.83 6.91
CA LEU A 587 -23.45 -34.09 6.72
C LEU A 587 -22.00 -33.81 6.33
N ALA A 588 -21.06 -34.59 6.86
CA ALA A 588 -19.65 -34.49 6.55
C ALA A 588 -19.01 -35.88 6.57
N VAL A 589 -17.94 -36.04 5.82
CA VAL A 589 -17.20 -37.31 5.71
C VAL A 589 -16.16 -37.36 6.83
N GLY A 590 -16.19 -38.42 7.64
CA GLY A 590 -15.17 -38.63 8.67
C GLY A 590 -13.83 -39.02 8.06
N VAL A 591 -12.75 -38.34 8.43
CA VAL A 591 -11.42 -38.64 7.90
C VAL A 591 -10.77 -39.75 8.71
N LYS A 592 -10.31 -40.80 8.02
CA LYS A 592 -9.51 -41.87 8.62
C LYS A 592 -8.03 -41.55 8.41
N HIS A 593 -7.28 -41.43 9.48
CA HIS A 593 -5.83 -41.21 9.42
C HIS A 593 -5.05 -42.48 9.77
N SER A 594 -3.84 -42.63 9.22
CA SER A 594 -2.96 -43.79 9.45
C SER A 594 -1.93 -43.58 10.57
N ILE A 595 -2.08 -42.51 11.36
CA ILE A 595 -1.15 -42.12 12.42
C ILE A 595 -1.11 -43.18 13.52
N ARG A 596 0.03 -43.86 13.67
CA ARG A 596 0.24 -44.92 14.67
C ARG A 596 0.76 -44.35 15.98
N ASN A 597 0.64 -45.08 17.08
CA ASN A 597 1.25 -44.75 18.38
C ASN A 597 0.71 -43.50 19.08
N LEU A 598 -0.47 -43.01 18.69
CA LEU A 598 -1.19 -42.01 19.48
C LEU A 598 -1.88 -42.70 20.66
N LYS A 599 -1.98 -42.00 21.79
CA LYS A 599 -2.89 -42.42 22.85
C LYS A 599 -4.33 -42.25 22.37
N LYS A 600 -5.25 -43.08 22.87
CA LYS A 600 -6.63 -43.07 22.38
C LYS A 600 -7.35 -41.81 22.83
N THR A 601 -7.17 -41.46 24.09
CA THR A 601 -7.84 -40.33 24.75
C THR A 601 -6.83 -39.31 25.25
N HIS A 602 -7.28 -38.06 25.42
CA HIS A 602 -6.41 -36.99 25.92
C HIS A 602 -5.92 -37.26 27.36
N ASP A 603 -6.76 -37.91 28.19
CA ASP A 603 -6.42 -38.23 29.57
C ASP A 603 -5.28 -39.25 29.71
N GLU A 604 -5.12 -40.14 28.73
CA GLU A 604 -4.06 -41.18 28.74
C GLU A 604 -2.64 -40.63 28.65
N HIS A 605 -2.45 -39.42 28.13
CA HIS A 605 -1.15 -38.74 28.09
C HIS A 605 -1.09 -37.51 28.98
N ARG A 606 -2.06 -37.34 29.88
CA ARG A 606 -2.01 -36.27 30.89
C ARG A 606 -0.84 -36.54 31.84
N PRO A 607 0.10 -35.58 32.04
CA PRO A 607 1.18 -35.76 33.00
C PRO A 607 0.59 -36.03 34.39
N LYS A 608 1.08 -37.08 35.06
CA LYS A 608 0.60 -37.45 36.41
C LYS A 608 0.77 -36.24 37.35
N GLY A 609 -0.33 -35.82 37.98
CA GLY A 609 -0.35 -34.68 38.90
C GLY A 609 -0.63 -33.32 38.25
N ALA A 610 -0.65 -33.21 36.92
CA ALA A 610 -1.05 -31.96 36.25
C ALA A 610 -2.56 -31.74 36.43
N LYS A 611 -2.96 -30.55 36.92
CA LYS A 611 -4.39 -30.18 37.06
C LYS A 611 -5.07 -29.88 35.73
N VAL A 612 -4.30 -29.34 34.78
CA VAL A 612 -4.74 -29.01 33.42
C VAL A 612 -3.68 -29.56 32.47
N ASN A 613 -4.11 -30.22 31.41
CA ASN A 613 -3.28 -30.59 30.28
C ASN A 613 -3.91 -29.94 29.05
N PRO A 614 -3.33 -28.88 28.47
CA PRO A 614 -3.93 -28.25 27.31
C PRO A 614 -3.87 -29.21 26.12
N LYS A 615 -4.97 -29.31 25.37
CA LYS A 615 -4.98 -30.00 24.08
C LYS A 615 -4.19 -29.13 23.10
N THR A 616 -2.92 -29.45 22.90
CA THR A 616 -2.04 -28.77 21.93
C THR A 616 -1.44 -29.77 20.97
N ALA A 617 -1.29 -29.42 19.69
CA ALA A 617 -0.72 -30.31 18.69
C ALA A 617 0.72 -30.74 19.02
N ALA A 618 0.88 -31.98 19.49
CA ALA A 618 2.19 -32.56 19.81
C ALA A 618 2.80 -33.35 18.63
N ARG A 619 1.95 -33.79 17.69
CA ARG A 619 2.36 -34.51 16.49
C ARG A 619 1.72 -33.88 15.26
N TRP A 620 2.47 -33.85 14.16
CA TRP A 620 2.05 -33.32 12.87
C TRP A 620 2.22 -34.37 11.78
N GLU A 621 1.21 -34.56 10.94
CA GLU A 621 1.22 -35.55 9.87
C GLU A 621 0.45 -35.03 8.65
N TRP A 622 0.84 -35.49 7.46
CA TRP A 622 0.07 -35.26 6.24
C TRP A 622 -1.00 -36.33 6.09
N VAL A 623 -2.25 -35.91 5.96
CA VAL A 623 -3.40 -36.79 5.75
C VAL A 623 -3.97 -36.54 4.36
N GLU A 624 -4.11 -37.60 3.56
CA GLU A 624 -4.75 -37.53 2.24
C GLU A 624 -6.26 -37.37 2.40
N ILE A 625 -6.81 -36.35 1.76
CA ILE A 625 -8.24 -36.07 1.69
C ILE A 625 -8.74 -36.54 0.33
N VAL A 626 -9.66 -37.50 0.34
CA VAL A 626 -10.20 -38.09 -0.88
C VAL A 626 -11.14 -37.10 -1.54
N LEU A 627 -10.73 -36.61 -2.71
CA LEU A 627 -11.54 -35.69 -3.51
C LEU A 627 -12.42 -36.46 -4.49
N PRO A 628 -13.65 -35.99 -4.77
CA PRO A 628 -14.47 -36.57 -5.82
C PRO A 628 -13.85 -36.33 -7.20
N LYS A 629 -14.27 -37.12 -8.19
CA LYS A 629 -13.99 -36.80 -9.59
C LYS A 629 -14.98 -35.73 -10.04
N TYR A 630 -14.54 -34.49 -10.08
CA TYR A 630 -15.39 -33.37 -10.47
C TYR A 630 -15.67 -33.40 -11.98
N ALA A 631 -16.94 -33.21 -12.34
CA ALA A 631 -17.35 -33.17 -13.74
C ALA A 631 -17.20 -31.76 -14.35
N ALA A 632 -17.49 -30.72 -13.57
CA ALA A 632 -17.48 -29.34 -14.02
C ALA A 632 -16.21 -28.59 -13.57
N PRO A 633 -15.56 -27.82 -14.46
CA PRO A 633 -14.49 -26.90 -14.06
C PRO A 633 -15.04 -25.77 -13.19
N GLY A 634 -14.15 -25.04 -12.52
CA GLY A 634 -14.51 -23.88 -11.71
C GLY A 634 -14.03 -23.99 -10.27
N ALA A 635 -14.48 -23.06 -9.43
CA ALA A 635 -14.09 -23.01 -8.02
C ALA A 635 -14.74 -24.14 -7.23
N LYS A 636 -13.94 -24.79 -6.38
CA LYS A 636 -14.30 -25.92 -5.53
C LYS A 636 -13.86 -25.59 -4.11
N LYS A 637 -14.71 -25.92 -3.15
CA LYS A 637 -14.50 -25.65 -1.74
C LYS A 637 -14.23 -26.95 -1.00
N LEU A 638 -13.33 -26.90 -0.03
CA LEU A 638 -13.11 -27.94 0.97
C LEU A 638 -13.21 -27.30 2.34
N ARG A 639 -14.07 -27.85 3.19
CA ARG A 639 -14.29 -27.35 4.54
C ARG A 639 -13.94 -28.44 5.53
N PHE A 640 -13.01 -28.15 6.43
CA PHE A 640 -12.53 -29.08 7.46
C PHE A 640 -13.18 -28.70 8.79
N CYS A 641 -13.85 -29.67 9.41
CA CYS A 641 -14.65 -29.46 10.61
C CYS A 641 -14.14 -30.34 11.76
N THR A 642 -14.12 -29.83 12.98
CA THR A 642 -13.75 -30.61 14.16
C THR A 642 -14.59 -30.19 15.36
N ASN A 643 -14.78 -31.11 16.29
CA ASN A 643 -15.39 -30.83 17.58
C ASN A 643 -14.39 -30.85 18.75
N GLN A 644 -13.10 -30.97 18.44
CA GLN A 644 -12.04 -31.15 19.43
C GLN A 644 -11.20 -29.87 19.55
N ALA A 645 -10.99 -29.40 20.77
CA ALA A 645 -9.93 -28.46 21.10
C ALA A 645 -8.56 -29.08 20.78
N GLY A 646 -7.60 -28.27 20.34
CA GLY A 646 -6.24 -28.68 20.04
C GLY A 646 -6.02 -29.31 18.66
N PHE A 647 -7.10 -29.57 17.90
CA PHE A 647 -6.97 -29.92 16.49
C PHE A 647 -6.44 -28.73 15.72
N SER A 648 -5.33 -28.93 15.02
CA SER A 648 -4.59 -27.88 14.34
C SER A 648 -4.38 -28.20 12.86
N ILE A 649 -4.39 -27.16 12.02
CA ILE A 649 -4.10 -27.20 10.59
C ILE A 649 -2.86 -26.37 10.31
N GLY A 650 -1.89 -27.02 9.65
CA GLY A 650 -0.62 -26.44 9.28
C GLY A 650 -0.55 -25.97 7.84
N GLY A 651 -1.40 -26.51 6.98
CA GLY A 651 -1.52 -26.13 5.58
C GLY A 651 -2.20 -27.23 4.77
N ALA A 652 -2.52 -26.94 3.52
CA ALA A 652 -3.03 -27.93 2.57
C ALA A 652 -2.31 -27.83 1.22
N VAL A 653 -2.16 -28.96 0.55
CA VAL A 653 -1.75 -29.02 -0.86
C VAL A 653 -2.86 -29.67 -1.66
N VAL A 654 -3.35 -28.99 -2.69
CA VAL A 654 -4.28 -29.55 -3.68
C VAL A 654 -3.58 -29.61 -5.01
N SER A 655 -3.35 -30.81 -5.56
CA SER A 655 -2.55 -30.98 -6.77
C SER A 655 -3.10 -32.04 -7.71
N ALA A 656 -3.03 -31.77 -9.01
CA ALA A 656 -3.29 -32.71 -10.09
C ALA A 656 -2.03 -33.44 -10.59
N SER A 657 -0.84 -32.96 -10.21
CA SER A 657 0.45 -33.51 -10.65
C SER A 657 1.10 -34.42 -9.60
N ARG A 658 0.88 -34.16 -8.31
CA ARG A 658 1.51 -34.91 -7.22
C ARG A 658 0.87 -36.27 -7.00
N LYS A 659 1.69 -37.22 -6.55
CA LYS A 659 1.26 -38.56 -6.13
C LYS A 659 1.38 -38.79 -4.62
N ALA A 660 2.08 -37.90 -3.91
CA ALA A 660 2.41 -37.99 -2.49
C ALA A 660 2.36 -36.58 -1.85
N PRO A 661 2.17 -36.47 -0.52
CA PRO A 661 2.25 -35.20 0.18
C PRO A 661 3.62 -34.54 0.02
N PRO A 662 3.73 -33.22 0.17
CA PRO A 662 5.00 -32.52 0.07
C PRO A 662 5.98 -32.95 1.18
N ALA A 663 7.25 -33.08 0.82
CA ALA A 663 8.31 -33.32 1.80
C ALA A 663 8.60 -32.04 2.60
N GLU A 664 9.19 -32.16 3.79
CA GLU A 664 9.53 -30.99 4.63
C GLU A 664 10.48 -30.01 3.93
N ALA A 665 11.41 -30.52 3.12
CA ALA A 665 12.29 -29.69 2.29
C ALA A 665 11.51 -28.88 1.25
N GLU A 666 10.51 -29.51 0.60
CA GLU A 666 9.68 -28.84 -0.40
C GLU A 666 8.80 -27.76 0.23
N LEU A 667 8.37 -27.91 1.49
CA LEU A 667 7.60 -26.86 2.18
C LEU A 667 8.40 -25.57 2.33
N LYS A 668 9.71 -25.67 2.58
CA LYS A 668 10.60 -24.51 2.64
C LYS A 668 10.74 -23.81 1.28
N ASP A 669 10.50 -24.52 0.19
CA ASP A 669 10.49 -23.95 -1.16
C ASP A 669 9.10 -23.41 -1.54
N LEU A 670 8.03 -24.11 -1.15
CA LEU A 670 6.64 -23.74 -1.45
C LEU A 670 6.18 -22.49 -0.71
N GLU A 671 6.62 -22.28 0.54
CA GLU A 671 6.31 -21.07 1.31
C GLU A 671 6.80 -19.77 0.63
N PRO A 672 8.07 -19.65 0.18
CA PRO A 672 8.56 -18.49 -0.55
C PRO A 672 8.24 -18.49 -2.04
N ALA A 673 8.09 -19.65 -2.68
CA ALA A 673 7.67 -19.74 -4.09
C ALA A 673 6.21 -19.37 -4.29
N ARG A 674 5.46 -19.26 -3.19
CA ARG A 674 4.17 -18.62 -3.19
C ARG A 674 4.38 -17.23 -3.81
N PRO A 675 3.82 -16.97 -5.02
CA PRO A 675 3.91 -15.64 -5.61
C PRO A 675 3.46 -14.70 -4.50
N PHE A 676 4.21 -13.61 -4.24
CA PHE A 676 4.08 -12.64 -3.12
C PHE A 676 2.65 -12.04 -2.95
N ASP A 677 1.67 -12.93 -2.81
CA ASP A 677 0.35 -12.87 -2.23
C ASP A 677 0.60 -12.78 -0.72
N GLU A 678 1.39 -11.77 -0.31
CA GLU A 678 1.23 -11.23 1.02
C GLU A 678 -0.28 -11.00 1.18
N PRO A 679 -0.87 -11.44 2.32
CA PRO A 679 -2.26 -11.15 2.60
C PRO A 679 -2.49 -9.67 2.29
N PRO A 680 -3.60 -9.31 1.62
CA PRO A 680 -3.85 -7.94 1.23
C PRO A 680 -3.53 -7.08 2.44
N VAL A 681 -2.49 -6.22 2.32
CA VAL A 681 -2.07 -5.34 3.42
C VAL A 681 -3.37 -4.79 3.99
N PRO A 682 -3.69 -5.09 5.27
CA PRO A 682 -5.01 -4.81 5.83
C PRO A 682 -5.33 -3.38 5.46
N MET A 683 -6.48 -3.18 4.82
CA MET A 683 -6.88 -1.89 4.24
C MET A 683 -6.63 -0.78 5.26
N VAL A 684 -5.50 -0.10 5.11
CA VAL A 684 -5.27 1.17 5.76
C VAL A 684 -6.14 2.12 4.96
N ASP A 685 -7.26 2.52 5.54
CA ASP A 685 -8.10 3.58 4.98
C ASP A 685 -7.17 4.73 4.55
N PRO A 686 -7.26 5.26 3.32
CA PRO A 686 -6.45 6.42 2.93
C PRO A 686 -6.65 7.64 3.84
N GLU A 687 -7.71 7.68 4.65
CA GLU A 687 -7.91 8.66 5.74
C GLU A 687 -7.31 8.22 7.09
N LEU A 688 -6.70 7.04 7.18
CA LEU A 688 -6.11 6.50 8.42
C LEU A 688 -4.78 7.23 8.75
N ILE A 689 -4.86 8.15 9.70
CA ILE A 689 -3.73 8.98 10.14
C ILE A 689 -2.65 8.17 10.91
N ALA A 690 -3.02 7.07 11.57
CA ALA A 690 -2.09 6.17 12.27
C ALA A 690 -2.69 4.77 12.51
N TRP A 691 -1.83 3.75 12.59
CA TRP A 691 -2.18 2.37 12.96
C TRP A 691 -1.63 2.04 14.35
N TRP A 692 -2.47 1.50 15.23
CA TRP A 692 -2.10 1.04 16.57
C TRP A 692 -2.52 -0.42 16.73
N SER A 693 -1.62 -1.26 17.24
CA SER A 693 -1.94 -2.62 17.68
C SER A 693 -1.82 -2.66 19.20
N PHE A 694 -2.90 -3.04 19.89
CA PHE A 694 -2.85 -3.37 21.31
C PHE A 694 -2.37 -4.81 21.45
N ASP A 695 -1.28 -5.02 22.18
CA ASP A 695 -0.98 -6.35 22.71
C ASP A 695 -2.05 -6.66 23.77
N GLU A 696 -2.85 -7.70 23.53
CA GLU A 696 -4.03 -8.10 24.33
C GLU A 696 -3.72 -8.37 25.82
N GLU A 697 -2.45 -8.40 26.22
CA GLU A 697 -2.01 -8.71 27.59
C GLU A 697 -1.62 -7.48 28.43
N SER A 698 -1.70 -6.25 27.91
CA SER A 698 -1.32 -5.04 28.67
C SER A 698 -2.28 -3.86 28.56
N GLY A 699 -3.58 -4.16 28.66
CA GLY A 699 -4.64 -3.17 28.92
C GLY A 699 -4.64 -2.67 30.35
#